data_AF-A0A484L5G4-F1
#
_entry.id   AF-A0A484L5G4-F1
#
_cell.length_a   1.000
_cell.length_b   1.000
_cell.length_c   1.000
_cell.angle_alpha   90.00
_cell.angle_beta   90.00
_cell.angle_gamma   90.00
#
_symmetry.space_group_name_H-M   'P 1'
#
loop_
_entity.id
_entity.type
_entity.pdbx_description
1 polymer ?
#
loop_
_entity_poly.entity_id
_entity_poly.type
_entity_poly.pdbx_seq_one_letter_code
_entity_poly.pdbx_strand_id
1 'polypeptide(L)'
;MDCFAWAKHDSYLPPGCHGLKAVTKAKLGYDPLEVNPEDLVCFSKEIPQMIASYSVSDAVATYYLYMTCVHPFIFSLSTIIPMPPDEVLRNGSGTLCEMLLMVQAYKGNVIFPNKHQPDPEHFYNNQLFESETVIGGHAECLESGVFRSDLPTSFKLNPSAYEQLMNNLDRDLQYAIKKDGNIDLENVINYNEVKDAITKKLKDLHDEPIREENPRIYHLHMADLCPNIILTNRLQPPSIVTDEVCTACDFNRPGKDCLQKLEWVWCGQTYTANRKDYYTLRRELESETVEGIDGQSQKEFLDLPESEKQAKLKDRLKIYCRKTYKRVLNKPVVELREAGICMRENSFFVDAVHILQAKRYEYKVLTKVWKGRLLEASASGSSIMIQEARVMAALCDSLHLAHKFILNSFCDYLMSKGARWYSMEMAGVVTHLRAKVIQDARLLVGKIGRPLELGTNGIWCALPGSFPDNYTFKTRNPEKKLTISYPCVMLNVDVAKNTIIDHYQMLTNSVYETYRTQCESSLGFEVDGPYKAMILKASKEEGILIKEHYAVFNDDGTLAELKDLEIMRGGQLKLIKDFEADLLNNFLHGSTLEECYSAVASVANRWLDILENQGKDIADSELLDYISESITLSTSLADCGEQKSCAVTTAKRLRDFLGDAMVKDKGLCCQYIVACEPKGTPITERAIPVAIFKTNTENMKLFIKKWCKISSDSKTSIRSIVDWSYYKRRLCSMIQKRITIPAAMQKVANPVPRVPHPSWLLKRVNEKEEKFRSHQQELEDMSGSMSRDNKSAGADIEDMGKAGKSYVIAPRPIVHSHGVNKRVERTFQEISLDR
;
A
#
# COMPACT_ATOMS: atom_id res chain seq x y z
N MET A 1 31.18 -3.72 -6.47
CA MET A 1 29.72 -3.88 -6.36
C MET A 1 29.20 -2.78 -5.46
N ASP A 2 28.46 -1.83 -6.01
CA ASP A 2 27.87 -0.74 -5.24
C ASP A 2 26.63 -1.23 -4.45
N CYS A 3 26.76 -1.36 -3.12
CA CYS A 3 25.66 -1.82 -2.28
C CYS A 3 24.46 -0.86 -2.26
N PHE A 4 24.66 0.42 -2.61
CA PHE A 4 23.58 1.39 -2.67
C PHE A 4 22.63 1.15 -3.85
N ALA A 5 23.14 0.62 -4.97
CA ALA A 5 22.30 0.19 -6.09
C ALA A 5 21.33 -0.92 -5.65
N TRP A 6 21.86 -1.95 -4.97
CA TRP A 6 21.03 -3.01 -4.37
C TRP A 6 20.05 -2.47 -3.34
N ALA A 7 20.49 -1.53 -2.48
CA ALA A 7 19.62 -0.91 -1.49
C ALA A 7 18.41 -0.22 -2.13
N LYS A 8 18.59 0.44 -3.27
CA LYS A 8 17.52 1.11 -4.00
C LYS A 8 16.56 0.17 -4.70
N HIS A 9 17.08 -0.87 -5.33
CA HIS A 9 16.31 -1.71 -6.25
C HIS A 9 15.73 -2.96 -5.58
N ASP A 10 16.49 -3.59 -4.67
CA ASP A 10 16.23 -4.98 -4.27
C ASP A 10 16.07 -5.18 -2.76
N SER A 11 16.36 -4.16 -1.94
CA SER A 11 16.28 -4.30 -0.48
C SER A 11 14.86 -4.38 0.08
N TYR A 12 13.86 -4.00 -0.72
CA TYR A 12 12.46 -3.76 -0.32
C TYR A 12 12.29 -2.71 0.78
N LEU A 13 13.34 -1.92 1.05
CA LEU A 13 13.25 -0.79 1.97
C LEU A 13 12.66 0.42 1.24
N PRO A 14 11.87 1.25 1.94
CA PRO A 14 11.35 2.47 1.34
C PRO A 14 12.49 3.45 1.06
N PRO A 15 12.31 4.40 0.12
CA PRO A 15 13.34 5.37 -0.27
C PRO A 15 13.98 6.14 0.90
N GLY A 16 13.22 6.33 1.99
CA GLY A 16 13.71 6.97 3.21
C GLY A 16 14.73 6.19 4.01
N CYS A 17 14.83 4.89 3.78
CA CYS A 17 15.63 3.95 4.54
C CYS A 17 16.81 3.38 3.72
N HIS A 18 17.14 4.00 2.59
CA HIS A 18 18.26 3.56 1.73
C HIS A 18 19.65 4.03 2.20
N GLY A 19 19.70 4.88 3.24
CA GLY A 19 20.97 5.30 3.84
C GLY A 19 21.65 4.16 4.61
N LEU A 20 22.99 4.15 4.65
CA LEU A 20 23.78 3.04 5.22
C LEU A 20 23.35 2.68 6.65
N LYS A 21 23.11 3.67 7.51
CA LYS A 21 22.61 3.46 8.88
C LYS A 21 21.29 2.66 8.92
N ALA A 22 20.30 3.11 8.17
CA ALA A 22 18.98 2.49 8.14
C ALA A 22 19.03 1.08 7.53
N VAL A 23 19.81 0.90 6.47
CA VAL A 23 20.02 -0.42 5.84
C VAL A 23 20.73 -1.37 6.80
N THR A 24 21.75 -0.90 7.52
CA THR A 24 22.49 -1.69 8.52
C THR A 24 21.57 -2.13 9.65
N LYS A 25 20.77 -1.22 10.20
CA LYS A 25 19.79 -1.55 11.23
C LYS A 25 18.76 -2.57 10.75
N ALA A 26 18.25 -2.40 9.54
CA ALA A 26 17.21 -3.26 8.99
C ALA A 26 17.71 -4.64 8.52
N LYS A 27 18.93 -4.73 8.00
CA LYS A 27 19.47 -5.96 7.37
C LYS A 27 20.52 -6.68 8.21
N LEU A 28 21.30 -5.94 9.01
CA LEU A 28 22.35 -6.48 9.88
C LEU A 28 21.95 -6.50 11.36
N GLY A 29 20.89 -5.79 11.76
CA GLY A 29 20.29 -5.90 13.10
C GLY A 29 21.05 -5.17 14.22
N TYR A 30 21.93 -4.21 13.89
CA TYR A 30 22.60 -3.36 14.87
C TYR A 30 22.61 -1.88 14.44
N ASP A 31 22.84 -0.97 15.39
CA ASP A 31 22.94 0.47 15.12
C ASP A 31 24.42 0.86 14.92
N PRO A 32 24.86 1.29 13.72
CA PRO A 32 26.24 1.70 13.49
C PRO A 32 26.53 3.06 14.14
N LEU A 33 27.83 3.38 14.30
CA LEU A 33 28.25 4.69 14.78
C LEU A 33 27.78 5.79 13.81
N GLU A 34 27.28 6.89 14.37
CA GLU A 34 26.80 8.04 13.60
C GLU A 34 27.56 9.30 14.01
N VAL A 35 28.02 10.05 13.01
CA VAL A 35 28.65 11.36 13.18
C VAL A 35 27.96 12.33 12.23
N ASN A 36 27.64 13.53 12.70
CA ASN A 36 27.09 14.56 11.84
C ASN A 36 28.14 14.95 10.78
N PRO A 37 27.80 14.96 9.47
CA PRO A 37 28.75 15.32 8.42
C PRO A 37 29.46 16.67 8.63
N GLU A 38 28.76 17.63 9.25
CA GLU A 38 29.31 18.96 9.54
C GLU A 38 30.43 18.93 10.59
N ASP A 39 30.43 17.92 11.47
CA ASP A 39 31.40 17.81 12.55
C ASP A 39 32.66 17.03 12.12
N LEU A 40 32.62 16.35 10.96
CA LEU A 40 33.71 15.48 10.49
C LEU A 40 35.07 16.17 10.46
N VAL A 41 35.15 17.39 9.92
CA VAL A 41 36.43 18.12 9.78
C VAL A 41 36.96 18.61 11.12
N CYS A 42 36.06 19.07 11.99
CA CYS A 42 36.39 19.53 13.34
C CYS A 42 36.87 18.36 14.20
N PHE A 43 36.08 17.28 14.27
CA PHE A 43 36.41 16.07 15.02
C PHE A 43 37.65 15.35 14.48
N SER A 44 37.97 15.48 13.19
CA SER A 44 39.23 14.96 12.65
C SER A 44 40.47 15.61 13.30
N LYS A 45 40.36 16.86 13.77
CA LYS A 45 41.43 17.57 14.48
C LYS A 45 41.37 17.35 15.98
N GLU A 46 40.17 17.39 16.56
CA GLU A 46 39.96 17.41 18.01
C GLU A 46 39.86 16.00 18.62
N ILE A 47 39.18 15.07 17.93
CA ILE A 47 38.87 13.71 18.44
C ILE A 47 39.08 12.66 17.33
N PRO A 48 40.32 12.51 16.80
CA PRO A 48 40.60 11.66 15.64
C PRO A 48 40.23 10.19 15.86
N GLN A 49 40.31 9.69 17.10
CA GLN A 49 39.93 8.32 17.45
C GLN A 49 38.44 8.04 17.18
N MET A 50 37.57 9.02 17.42
CA MET A 50 36.13 8.90 17.15
C MET A 50 35.87 8.81 15.65
N ILE A 51 36.53 9.65 14.85
CA ILE A 51 36.41 9.64 13.39
C ILE A 51 36.97 8.35 12.79
N ALA A 52 38.10 7.85 13.30
CA ALA A 52 38.64 6.55 12.92
C ALA A 52 37.63 5.42 13.21
N SER A 53 37.01 5.45 14.39
CA SER A 53 36.00 4.46 14.78
C SER A 53 34.75 4.52 13.91
N TYR A 54 34.26 5.73 13.59
CA TYR A 54 33.15 5.96 12.65
C TYR A 54 33.48 5.43 11.24
N SER A 55 34.67 5.74 10.72
CA SER A 55 35.14 5.26 9.42
C SER A 55 35.21 3.72 9.36
N VAL A 56 35.76 3.08 10.40
CA VAL A 56 35.78 1.61 10.49
C VAL A 56 34.37 1.03 10.62
N SER A 57 33.47 1.68 11.36
CA SER A 57 32.07 1.28 11.48
C SER A 57 31.39 1.24 10.10
N ASP A 58 31.55 2.28 9.28
CA ASP A 58 30.99 2.33 7.92
C ASP A 58 31.60 1.25 7.01
N ALA A 59 32.91 0.99 7.11
CA ALA A 59 33.58 -0.07 6.35
C ALA A 59 33.10 -1.47 6.75
N VAL A 60 32.94 -1.73 8.05
CA VAL A 60 32.43 -2.99 8.59
C VAL A 60 30.97 -3.20 8.18
N ALA A 61 30.13 -2.18 8.33
CA ALA A 61 28.74 -2.21 7.91
C ALA A 61 28.63 -2.52 6.40
N THR A 62 29.42 -1.84 5.58
CA THR A 62 29.43 -2.04 4.12
C THR A 62 29.92 -3.44 3.75
N TYR A 63 31.00 -3.93 4.36
CA TYR A 63 31.54 -5.26 4.09
C TYR A 63 30.55 -6.37 4.45
N TYR A 64 29.94 -6.31 5.63
CA TYR A 64 28.97 -7.33 6.04
C TYR A 64 27.66 -7.20 5.27
N LEU A 65 27.20 -5.99 4.94
CA LEU A 65 26.04 -5.80 4.06
C LEU A 65 26.29 -6.45 2.70
N TYR A 66 27.48 -6.24 2.13
CA TYR A 66 27.89 -6.89 0.90
C TYR A 66 27.89 -8.41 1.05
N MET A 67 28.63 -8.96 2.02
CA MET A 67 28.83 -10.40 2.15
C MET A 67 27.56 -11.16 2.52
N THR A 68 26.66 -10.56 3.29
CA THR A 68 25.44 -11.23 3.78
C THR A 68 24.25 -11.04 2.86
N CYS A 69 24.11 -9.88 2.22
CA CYS A 69 22.92 -9.54 1.44
C CYS A 69 23.22 -9.49 -0.06
N VAL A 70 24.18 -8.66 -0.48
CA VAL A 70 24.38 -8.33 -1.90
C VAL A 70 25.09 -9.45 -2.65
N HIS A 71 26.18 -9.96 -2.11
CA HIS A 71 27.02 -10.98 -2.73
C HIS A 71 26.22 -12.24 -3.07
N PRO A 72 25.56 -12.93 -2.12
CA PRO A 72 24.87 -14.17 -2.45
C PRO A 72 23.67 -13.91 -3.38
N PHE A 73 22.99 -12.78 -3.26
CA PHE A 73 21.85 -12.43 -4.11
C PHE A 73 22.25 -12.15 -5.57
N ILE A 74 23.21 -11.25 -5.81
CA ILE A 74 23.63 -10.85 -7.16
C ILE A 74 24.30 -12.01 -7.89
N PHE A 75 25.20 -12.75 -7.21
CA PHE A 75 25.82 -13.90 -7.85
C PHE A 75 24.82 -15.02 -8.13
N SER A 76 23.80 -15.22 -7.27
CA SER A 76 22.69 -16.14 -7.55
C SER A 76 21.91 -15.70 -8.79
N LEU A 77 21.59 -14.42 -8.93
CA LEU A 77 20.93 -13.89 -10.13
C LEU A 77 21.80 -14.08 -11.39
N SER A 78 23.10 -13.85 -11.31
CA SER A 78 24.03 -14.08 -12.43
C SER A 78 24.17 -15.55 -12.85
N THR A 79 23.72 -16.52 -12.03
CA THR A 79 23.63 -17.92 -12.48
C THR A 79 22.45 -18.17 -13.43
N ILE A 80 21.46 -17.27 -13.40
CA ILE A 80 20.21 -17.39 -14.14
C ILE A 80 20.21 -16.44 -15.34
N ILE A 81 20.67 -15.21 -15.12
CA ILE A 81 20.65 -14.11 -16.08
C ILE A 81 21.99 -14.08 -16.82
N PRO A 82 22.02 -14.06 -18.17
CA PRO A 82 23.24 -14.09 -18.97
C PRO A 82 23.95 -12.73 -19.01
N MET A 83 24.24 -12.15 -17.84
CA MET A 83 24.90 -10.86 -17.68
C MET A 83 25.94 -10.91 -16.55
N PRO A 84 27.02 -10.11 -16.65
CA PRO A 84 28.00 -10.02 -15.57
C PRO A 84 27.36 -9.44 -14.29
N PRO A 85 27.86 -9.79 -13.09
CA PRO A 85 27.30 -9.33 -11.81
C PRO A 85 27.11 -7.81 -11.69
N ASP A 86 28.01 -7.02 -12.31
CA ASP A 86 27.93 -5.56 -12.25
C ASP A 86 26.71 -5.01 -13.02
N GLU A 87 26.38 -5.61 -14.16
CA GLU A 87 25.20 -5.27 -14.95
C GLU A 87 23.91 -5.77 -14.29
N VAL A 88 23.94 -6.97 -13.70
CA VAL A 88 22.79 -7.50 -12.94
C VAL A 88 22.43 -6.58 -11.78
N LEU A 89 23.42 -6.02 -11.08
CA LEU A 89 23.23 -5.09 -9.96
C LEU A 89 22.69 -3.71 -10.40
N ARG A 90 23.05 -3.25 -11.60
CA ARG A 90 22.77 -1.88 -12.06
C ARG A 90 21.53 -1.76 -12.94
N ASN A 91 21.19 -2.82 -13.66
CA ASN A 91 20.04 -2.81 -14.56
C ASN A 91 18.73 -2.99 -13.80
N GLY A 92 17.69 -2.31 -14.27
CA GLY A 92 16.34 -2.48 -13.74
C GLY A 92 15.81 -3.91 -13.98
N SER A 93 14.91 -4.34 -13.12
CA SER A 93 14.37 -5.71 -13.14
C SER A 93 13.71 -6.11 -14.46
N GLY A 94 13.07 -5.17 -15.16
CA GLY A 94 12.50 -5.40 -16.49
C GLY A 94 13.56 -5.78 -17.54
N THR A 95 14.76 -5.21 -17.49
CA THR A 95 15.87 -5.59 -18.37
C THR A 95 16.38 -7.00 -18.04
N LEU A 96 16.47 -7.35 -16.76
CA LEU A 96 16.86 -8.70 -16.34
C LEU A 96 15.84 -9.74 -16.86
N CYS A 97 14.55 -9.42 -16.74
CA CYS A 97 13.46 -10.23 -17.28
C CYS A 97 13.57 -10.39 -18.81
N GLU A 98 13.84 -9.30 -19.54
CA GLU A 98 14.02 -9.35 -21.00
C GLU A 98 15.17 -10.27 -21.42
N MET A 99 16.32 -10.20 -20.73
CA MET A 99 17.47 -11.07 -21.05
C MET A 99 17.16 -12.54 -20.83
N LEU A 100 16.44 -12.88 -19.76
CA LEU A 100 15.98 -14.24 -19.52
C LEU A 100 15.01 -14.71 -20.61
N LEU A 101 14.04 -13.89 -20.98
CA LEU A 101 13.10 -14.18 -22.06
C LEU A 101 13.80 -14.37 -23.41
N MET A 102 14.84 -13.58 -23.71
CA MET A 102 15.66 -13.74 -24.91
C MET A 102 16.37 -15.10 -24.94
N VAL A 103 16.88 -15.60 -23.82
CA VAL A 103 17.46 -16.96 -23.73
C VAL A 103 16.40 -18.03 -24.02
N GLN A 104 15.20 -17.88 -23.46
CA GLN A 104 14.12 -18.86 -23.65
C GLN A 104 13.57 -18.82 -25.08
N ALA A 105 13.38 -17.64 -25.66
CA ALA A 105 13.00 -17.47 -27.05
C ALA A 105 14.06 -18.06 -27.99
N TYR A 106 15.36 -17.84 -27.72
CA TYR A 106 16.44 -18.44 -28.49
C TYR A 106 16.39 -19.97 -28.46
N LYS A 107 16.21 -20.57 -27.27
CA LYS A 107 16.05 -22.02 -27.11
C LYS A 107 14.81 -22.57 -27.82
N GLY A 108 13.72 -21.80 -27.81
CA GLY A 108 12.48 -22.11 -28.52
C GLY A 108 12.52 -21.80 -30.02
N ASN A 109 13.65 -21.33 -30.56
CA ASN A 109 13.81 -20.86 -31.94
C ASN A 109 12.77 -19.81 -32.35
N VAL A 110 12.41 -18.92 -31.42
CA VAL A 110 11.46 -17.82 -31.62
C VAL A 110 12.22 -16.52 -31.92
N ILE A 111 11.83 -15.84 -32.99
CA ILE A 111 12.44 -14.57 -33.40
C ILE A 111 12.14 -13.49 -32.37
N PHE A 112 13.16 -12.70 -32.01
CA PHE A 112 12.99 -11.59 -31.09
C PHE A 112 12.25 -10.43 -31.78
N PRO A 113 11.15 -9.92 -31.20
CA PRO A 113 10.54 -8.68 -31.68
C PRO A 113 11.49 -7.50 -31.52
N ASN A 114 11.29 -6.47 -32.34
CA ASN A 114 11.90 -5.16 -32.10
C ASN A 114 11.36 -4.56 -30.81
N LYS A 115 12.13 -3.63 -30.21
CA LYS A 115 11.67 -2.93 -29.01
C LYS A 115 10.42 -2.12 -29.31
N HIS A 116 9.41 -2.23 -28.44
CA HIS A 116 8.16 -1.49 -28.60
C HIS A 116 8.41 0.02 -28.58
N GLN A 117 7.86 0.72 -29.57
CA GLN A 117 7.83 2.18 -29.63
C GLN A 117 6.37 2.64 -29.57
N PRO A 118 5.99 3.48 -28.60
CA PRO A 118 4.62 3.95 -28.49
C PRO A 118 4.28 4.84 -29.68
N ASP A 119 3.05 4.71 -30.20
CA ASP A 119 2.55 5.61 -31.23
C ASP A 119 2.29 7.00 -30.62
N PRO A 120 3.01 8.04 -31.08
CA PRO A 120 2.86 9.39 -30.54
C PRO A 120 1.53 10.06 -30.90
N GLU A 121 0.86 9.62 -31.96
CA GLU A 121 -0.36 10.24 -32.49
C GLU A 121 -1.58 9.30 -32.41
N HIS A 122 -1.73 8.63 -31.28
CA HIS A 122 -2.89 7.78 -31.02
C HIS A 122 -4.12 8.62 -30.63
N PHE A 123 -5.26 8.42 -31.31
CA PHE A 123 -6.52 9.13 -31.05
C PHE A 123 -7.61 8.18 -30.59
N TYR A 124 -8.44 8.65 -29.66
CA TYR A 124 -9.67 7.97 -29.25
C TYR A 124 -10.82 8.97 -29.23
N ASN A 125 -11.92 8.60 -29.88
CA ASN A 125 -13.10 9.46 -30.08
C ASN A 125 -12.74 10.88 -30.58
N ASN A 126 -11.86 10.97 -31.58
CA ASN A 126 -11.33 12.23 -32.15
C ASN A 126 -10.55 13.13 -31.18
N GLN A 127 -10.01 12.59 -30.10
CA GLN A 127 -9.14 13.31 -29.16
C GLN A 127 -7.81 12.58 -29.02
N LEU A 128 -6.72 13.35 -28.91
CA LEU A 128 -5.38 12.78 -28.76
C LEU A 128 -5.22 12.18 -27.36
N PHE A 129 -4.58 11.01 -27.27
CA PHE A 129 -4.17 10.45 -25.98
C PHE A 129 -3.04 11.26 -25.33
N GLU A 130 -3.18 11.48 -24.04
CA GLU A 130 -2.05 11.87 -23.19
C GLU A 130 -1.36 10.64 -22.63
N SER A 131 -2.17 9.71 -22.10
CA SER A 131 -1.73 8.43 -21.56
C SER A 131 -2.83 7.38 -21.71
N GLU A 132 -2.38 6.14 -21.81
CA GLU A 132 -3.21 4.95 -21.85
C GLU A 132 -2.61 3.93 -20.86
N THR A 133 -3.46 3.34 -20.03
CA THR A 133 -3.02 2.44 -18.97
C THR A 133 -4.10 1.43 -18.64
N VAL A 134 -3.77 0.49 -17.75
CA VAL A 134 -4.69 -0.50 -17.20
C VAL A 134 -5.08 -0.07 -15.80
N ILE A 135 -6.31 -0.39 -15.35
CA ILE A 135 -6.62 -0.22 -13.94
C ILE A 135 -5.81 -1.25 -13.15
N GLY A 136 -4.95 -0.74 -12.26
CA GLY A 136 -4.04 -1.54 -11.44
C GLY A 136 -4.74 -2.29 -10.31
N GLY A 137 -3.93 -2.87 -9.42
CA GLY A 137 -4.44 -3.64 -8.28
C GLY A 137 -5.37 -2.84 -7.37
N HIS A 138 -6.42 -3.49 -6.89
CA HIS A 138 -7.38 -2.90 -5.95
C HIS A 138 -6.86 -3.03 -4.51
N ALA A 139 -6.45 -1.92 -3.91
CA ALA A 139 -6.23 -1.83 -2.47
C ALA A 139 -7.38 -1.01 -1.85
N GLU A 140 -7.79 -1.33 -0.64
CA GLU A 140 -8.89 -0.67 0.05
C GLU A 140 -8.73 -0.78 1.55
N CYS A 141 -8.65 0.36 2.25
CA CYS A 141 -8.79 0.38 3.69
C CYS A 141 -10.28 0.33 4.00
N LEU A 142 -10.70 -0.57 4.88
CA LEU A 142 -12.11 -0.81 5.21
C LEU A 142 -12.45 -0.34 6.62
N GLU A 143 -11.51 -0.52 7.54
CA GLU A 143 -11.64 -0.07 8.91
C GLU A 143 -10.36 0.61 9.41
N SER A 144 -10.51 1.52 10.39
CA SER A 144 -9.39 2.13 11.09
C SER A 144 -9.59 1.98 12.60
N GLY A 145 -8.51 1.83 13.36
CA GLY A 145 -8.63 1.43 14.76
C GLY A 145 -7.46 0.62 15.28
N VAL A 146 -7.59 0.23 16.54
CA VAL A 146 -6.74 -0.75 17.21
C VAL A 146 -7.50 -2.06 17.29
N PHE A 147 -6.96 -3.12 16.69
CA PHE A 147 -7.47 -4.48 16.82
C PHE A 147 -6.40 -5.30 17.54
N ARG A 148 -6.79 -5.98 18.62
CA ARG A 148 -5.89 -6.80 19.42
C ARG A 148 -6.53 -8.13 19.78
N SER A 149 -5.72 -9.18 19.84
CA SER A 149 -6.16 -10.53 20.18
C SER A 149 -6.65 -10.68 21.62
N ASP A 150 -6.30 -9.72 22.50
CA ASP A 150 -6.72 -9.68 23.90
C ASP A 150 -7.85 -8.68 24.19
N LEU A 151 -8.30 -7.90 23.19
CA LEU A 151 -9.40 -6.94 23.33
C LEU A 151 -10.67 -7.42 22.60
N PRO A 152 -11.83 -7.47 23.28
CA PRO A 152 -13.08 -7.88 22.64
C PRO A 152 -13.43 -7.01 21.43
N THR A 153 -13.93 -7.66 20.37
CA THR A 153 -14.41 -7.00 19.17
C THR A 153 -15.84 -7.44 18.89
N SER A 154 -16.70 -6.47 18.60
CA SER A 154 -18.09 -6.76 18.18
C SER A 154 -18.10 -7.28 16.74
N PHE A 155 -18.81 -8.39 16.54
CA PHE A 155 -19.05 -9.05 15.26
C PHE A 155 -20.54 -9.05 14.94
N LYS A 156 -20.86 -8.74 13.68
CA LYS A 156 -22.19 -8.91 13.09
C LYS A 156 -22.06 -9.84 11.89
N LEU A 157 -22.28 -11.12 12.15
CA LEU A 157 -22.12 -12.22 11.22
C LEU A 157 -23.38 -12.41 10.36
N ASN A 158 -23.22 -13.03 9.19
CA ASN A 158 -24.35 -13.37 8.32
C ASN A 158 -24.65 -14.88 8.40
N PRO A 159 -25.77 -15.28 9.04
CA PRO A 159 -26.13 -16.70 9.18
C PRO A 159 -26.13 -17.47 7.85
N SER A 160 -26.64 -16.88 6.77
CA SER A 160 -26.69 -17.53 5.46
C SER A 160 -25.30 -17.89 4.92
N ALA A 161 -24.27 -17.11 5.24
CA ALA A 161 -22.90 -17.45 4.86
C ALA A 161 -22.37 -18.66 5.65
N TYR A 162 -22.69 -18.79 6.93
CA TYR A 162 -22.31 -19.95 7.74
C TYR A 162 -23.06 -21.21 7.30
N GLU A 163 -24.33 -21.10 6.94
CA GLU A 163 -25.09 -22.19 6.33
C GLU A 163 -24.44 -22.66 5.01
N GLN A 164 -24.02 -21.72 4.16
CA GLN A 164 -23.27 -22.04 2.93
C GLN A 164 -21.93 -22.74 3.24
N LEU A 165 -21.17 -22.27 4.23
CA LEU A 165 -19.91 -22.91 4.64
C LEU A 165 -20.14 -24.33 5.18
N MET A 166 -21.20 -24.56 5.96
CA MET A 166 -21.57 -25.89 6.45
C MET A 166 -21.95 -26.83 5.31
N ASN A 167 -22.76 -26.36 4.35
CA ASN A 167 -23.17 -27.14 3.19
C ASN A 167 -21.99 -27.48 2.25
N ASN A 168 -21.01 -26.59 2.16
CA ASN A 168 -19.80 -26.78 1.36
C ASN A 168 -18.68 -27.54 2.10
N LEU A 169 -18.82 -27.80 3.41
CA LEU A 169 -17.71 -28.30 4.23
C LEU A 169 -17.12 -29.62 3.71
N ASP A 170 -17.94 -30.58 3.28
CA ASP A 170 -17.44 -31.84 2.71
C ASP A 170 -16.62 -31.61 1.45
N ARG A 171 -17.14 -30.77 0.55
CA ARG A 171 -16.45 -30.39 -0.69
C ARG A 171 -15.09 -29.77 -0.37
N ASP A 172 -15.06 -28.88 0.61
CA ASP A 172 -13.87 -28.11 0.97
C ASP A 172 -12.78 -28.98 1.59
N LEU A 173 -13.16 -29.82 2.56
CA LEU A 173 -12.23 -30.75 3.22
C LEU A 173 -11.69 -31.81 2.24
N GLN A 174 -12.56 -32.37 1.39
CA GLN A 174 -12.13 -33.36 0.40
C GLN A 174 -11.16 -32.76 -0.62
N TYR A 175 -11.41 -31.52 -1.04
CA TYR A 175 -10.51 -30.81 -1.93
C TYR A 175 -9.14 -30.57 -1.29
N ALA A 176 -9.09 -30.09 -0.04
CA ALA A 176 -7.84 -29.90 0.68
C ALA A 176 -7.06 -31.22 0.87
N ILE A 177 -7.74 -32.32 1.20
CA ILE A 177 -7.11 -33.63 1.38
C ILE A 177 -6.50 -34.15 0.07
N LYS A 178 -7.24 -34.03 -1.05
CA LYS A 178 -6.80 -34.51 -2.36
C LYS A 178 -5.73 -33.61 -2.98
N LYS A 179 -5.97 -32.29 -3.03
CA LYS A 179 -5.10 -31.33 -3.73
C LYS A 179 -3.89 -30.95 -2.89
N ASP A 180 -4.11 -30.50 -1.65
CA ASP A 180 -3.01 -29.98 -0.81
C ASP A 180 -2.28 -31.13 -0.10
N GLY A 181 -3.02 -32.16 0.33
CA GLY A 181 -2.47 -33.32 1.02
C GLY A 181 -1.90 -34.40 0.11
N ASN A 182 -2.33 -34.47 -1.15
CA ASN A 182 -2.08 -35.60 -2.05
C ASN A 182 -2.30 -36.94 -1.33
N ILE A 183 -3.47 -37.06 -0.69
CA ILE A 183 -3.91 -38.21 0.11
C ILE A 183 -5.27 -38.67 -0.41
N ASP A 184 -5.41 -39.98 -0.65
CA ASP A 184 -6.72 -40.57 -0.94
C ASP A 184 -7.61 -40.51 0.30
N LEU A 185 -8.88 -40.17 0.11
CA LEU A 185 -9.85 -40.02 1.21
C LEU A 185 -9.94 -41.27 2.07
N GLU A 186 -9.79 -42.45 1.48
CA GLU A 186 -9.84 -43.75 2.17
C GLU A 186 -8.73 -43.95 3.21
N ASN A 187 -7.62 -43.21 3.05
CA ASN A 187 -6.48 -43.27 3.94
C ASN A 187 -6.62 -42.36 5.16
N VAL A 188 -7.63 -41.49 5.21
CA VAL A 188 -7.87 -40.59 6.35
C VAL A 188 -8.73 -41.28 7.40
N ILE A 189 -8.25 -41.36 8.65
CA ILE A 189 -8.92 -42.11 9.73
C ILE A 189 -9.92 -41.24 10.49
N ASN A 190 -9.59 -39.96 10.70
CA ASN A 190 -10.35 -39.06 11.57
C ASN A 190 -11.15 -38.00 10.79
N TYR A 191 -11.61 -38.31 9.58
CA TYR A 191 -12.33 -37.36 8.72
C TYR A 191 -13.59 -36.82 9.40
N ASN A 192 -14.45 -37.70 9.91
CA ASN A 192 -15.71 -37.31 10.55
C ASN A 192 -15.47 -36.52 11.84
N GLU A 193 -14.44 -36.86 12.64
CA GLU A 193 -14.08 -36.13 13.85
C GLU A 193 -13.73 -34.67 13.54
N VAL A 194 -12.90 -34.43 12.53
CA VAL A 194 -12.51 -33.08 12.12
C VAL A 194 -13.71 -32.32 11.54
N LYS A 195 -14.50 -32.98 10.69
CA LYS A 195 -15.70 -32.40 10.11
C LYS A 195 -16.69 -31.96 11.20
N ASP A 196 -17.03 -32.84 12.13
CA ASP A 196 -17.99 -32.56 13.20
C ASP A 196 -17.50 -31.43 14.12
N ALA A 197 -16.19 -31.37 14.40
CA ALA A 197 -15.58 -30.28 15.18
C ALA A 197 -15.71 -28.92 14.48
N ILE A 198 -15.52 -28.86 13.16
CA ILE A 198 -15.71 -27.64 12.36
C ILE A 198 -17.19 -27.27 12.29
N THR A 199 -18.07 -28.23 11.97
CA THR A 199 -19.52 -28.02 11.88
C THR A 199 -20.08 -27.48 13.18
N LYS A 200 -19.66 -28.00 14.34
CA LYS A 200 -20.10 -27.50 15.64
C LYS A 200 -19.79 -26.00 15.81
N LYS A 201 -18.55 -25.59 15.55
CA LYS A 201 -18.14 -24.18 15.65
C LYS A 201 -18.87 -23.28 14.66
N LEU A 202 -19.06 -23.73 13.42
CA LEU A 202 -19.81 -22.97 12.42
C LEU A 202 -21.28 -22.81 12.82
N LYS A 203 -21.88 -23.86 13.39
CA LYS A 203 -23.26 -23.82 13.89
C LYS A 203 -23.40 -22.86 15.07
N ASP A 204 -22.46 -22.87 16.01
CA ASP A 204 -22.45 -21.93 17.13
C ASP A 204 -22.36 -20.45 16.66
N LEU A 205 -21.66 -20.20 15.54
CA LEU A 205 -21.55 -18.86 14.93
C LEU A 205 -22.77 -18.49 14.07
N HIS A 206 -23.44 -19.48 13.49
CA HIS A 206 -24.70 -19.32 12.77
C HIS A 206 -25.84 -18.94 13.73
N ASP A 207 -25.96 -19.67 14.84
CA ASP A 207 -27.08 -19.57 15.78
C ASP A 207 -26.99 -18.28 16.62
N GLU A 208 -25.79 -17.76 16.86
CA GLU A 208 -25.53 -16.50 17.58
C GLU A 208 -24.67 -15.53 16.74
N PRO A 209 -25.25 -14.89 15.70
CA PRO A 209 -24.50 -14.10 14.73
C PRO A 209 -24.09 -12.70 15.23
N ILE A 210 -24.69 -12.20 16.31
CA ILE A 210 -24.32 -10.92 16.94
C ILE A 210 -23.63 -11.25 18.25
N ARG A 211 -22.33 -11.03 18.32
CA ARG A 211 -21.52 -11.38 19.49
C ARG A 211 -20.33 -10.46 19.67
N GLU A 212 -19.75 -10.54 20.86
CA GLU A 212 -18.54 -9.82 21.24
C GLU A 212 -17.57 -10.82 21.87
N GLU A 213 -16.42 -10.98 21.23
CA GLU A 213 -15.37 -11.87 21.69
C GLU A 213 -14.00 -11.41 21.17
N ASN A 214 -12.93 -11.99 21.70
CA ASN A 214 -11.58 -11.65 21.28
C ASN A 214 -11.32 -12.09 19.84
N PRO A 215 -10.83 -11.20 18.95
CA PRO A 215 -10.61 -11.51 17.55
C PRO A 215 -9.33 -12.34 17.34
N ARG A 216 -9.29 -13.08 16.24
CA ARG A 216 -8.06 -13.60 15.64
C ARG A 216 -7.73 -12.78 14.41
N ILE A 217 -6.56 -12.15 14.42
CA ILE A 217 -6.11 -11.28 13.34
C ILE A 217 -5.29 -12.11 12.35
N TYR A 218 -5.78 -12.26 11.13
CA TYR A 218 -5.14 -13.03 10.07
C TYR A 218 -4.81 -12.16 8.86
N HIS A 219 -3.77 -12.57 8.15
CA HIS A 219 -3.49 -12.14 6.79
C HIS A 219 -3.72 -13.33 5.85
N LEU A 220 -4.78 -13.24 5.06
CA LEU A 220 -5.12 -14.23 4.04
C LEU A 220 -4.59 -13.74 2.71
N HIS A 221 -3.51 -14.34 2.19
CA HIS A 221 -2.78 -13.82 1.04
C HIS A 221 -2.42 -14.90 0.04
N MET A 222 -2.24 -14.54 -1.23
CA MET A 222 -1.78 -15.46 -2.26
C MET A 222 -0.30 -15.19 -2.57
N ALA A 223 0.53 -16.23 -2.40
CA ALA A 223 1.91 -16.19 -2.81
C ALA A 223 2.01 -16.15 -4.34
N ASP A 224 2.90 -15.30 -4.87
CA ASP A 224 3.21 -15.19 -6.30
C ASP A 224 1.95 -15.11 -7.19
N LEU A 225 0.98 -14.29 -6.75
CA LEU A 225 -0.34 -14.20 -7.38
C LEU A 225 -0.28 -13.91 -8.88
N CYS A 226 0.47 -12.88 -9.29
CA CYS A 226 0.53 -12.55 -10.72
C CYS A 226 1.19 -13.66 -11.57
N PRO A 227 2.33 -14.25 -11.18
CA PRO A 227 2.88 -15.45 -11.83
C PRO A 227 1.89 -16.61 -11.90
N ASN A 228 1.16 -16.93 -10.82
CA ASN A 228 0.17 -18.00 -10.84
C ASN A 228 -1.02 -17.69 -11.78
N ILE A 229 -1.44 -16.41 -11.90
CA ILE A 229 -2.45 -16.00 -12.88
C ILE A 229 -1.93 -16.21 -14.31
N ILE A 230 -0.67 -15.83 -14.57
CA ILE A 230 0.00 -16.02 -15.87
C ILE A 230 0.02 -17.51 -16.24
N LEU A 231 0.44 -18.37 -15.31
CA LEU A 231 0.52 -19.82 -15.53
C LEU A 231 -0.87 -20.44 -15.70
N THR A 232 -1.83 -20.13 -14.82
CA THR A 232 -3.19 -20.71 -14.87
C THR A 232 -3.89 -20.41 -16.20
N ASN A 233 -3.76 -19.18 -16.70
CA ASN A 233 -4.45 -18.71 -17.90
C ASN A 233 -3.57 -18.71 -19.16
N ARG A 234 -2.37 -19.31 -19.09
CA ARG A 234 -1.40 -19.39 -20.20
C ARG A 234 -1.12 -18.04 -20.87
N LEU A 235 -1.00 -17.00 -20.06
CA LEU A 235 -0.89 -15.62 -20.54
C LEU A 235 0.52 -15.35 -21.02
N GLN A 236 0.65 -14.86 -22.25
CA GLN A 236 1.91 -14.38 -22.81
C GLN A 236 1.60 -13.40 -23.94
N PRO A 237 2.47 -12.41 -24.22
CA PRO A 237 2.15 -11.39 -25.21
C PRO A 237 1.79 -11.95 -26.60
N PRO A 238 2.47 -13.00 -27.13
CA PRO A 238 2.09 -13.61 -28.40
C PRO A 238 0.78 -14.42 -28.37
N SER A 239 0.28 -14.85 -27.20
CA SER A 239 -0.98 -15.59 -27.12
C SER A 239 -2.20 -14.69 -27.16
N ILE A 240 -2.03 -13.37 -27.02
CA ILE A 240 -3.11 -12.40 -27.21
C ILE A 240 -3.36 -12.23 -28.71
N VAL A 241 -4.44 -12.83 -29.19
CA VAL A 241 -4.78 -12.86 -30.62
C VAL A 241 -6.03 -12.05 -30.91
N THR A 242 -6.04 -11.36 -32.05
CA THR A 242 -7.24 -10.71 -32.59
C THR A 242 -8.13 -11.75 -33.30
N ASP A 243 -9.38 -11.39 -33.54
CA ASP A 243 -10.31 -12.24 -34.30
C ASP A 243 -9.79 -12.54 -35.70
N GLU A 244 -9.10 -11.59 -36.33
CA GLU A 244 -8.48 -11.77 -37.66
C GLU A 244 -7.40 -12.85 -37.63
N VAL A 245 -6.47 -12.78 -36.65
CA VAL A 245 -5.39 -13.77 -36.48
C VAL A 245 -5.97 -15.15 -36.15
N CYS A 246 -6.95 -15.21 -35.23
CA CYS A 246 -7.59 -16.47 -34.86
C CYS A 246 -8.37 -17.07 -36.04
N THR A 247 -8.97 -16.24 -36.89
CA THR A 247 -9.72 -16.72 -38.06
C THR A 247 -8.82 -17.34 -39.11
N ALA A 248 -7.62 -16.76 -39.31
CA ALA A 248 -6.61 -17.25 -40.25
C ALA A 248 -5.85 -18.50 -39.77
N CYS A 249 -6.03 -18.92 -38.52
CA CYS A 249 -5.33 -20.06 -37.93
C CYS A 249 -5.85 -21.41 -38.48
N ASP A 250 -4.95 -22.34 -38.81
CA ASP A 250 -5.30 -23.70 -39.30
C ASP A 250 -6.11 -24.53 -38.31
N PHE A 251 -6.02 -24.17 -37.03
CA PHE A 251 -6.77 -24.78 -35.93
C PHE A 251 -8.17 -24.18 -35.74
N ASN A 252 -8.54 -23.15 -36.51
CA ASN A 252 -9.87 -22.56 -36.51
C ASN A 252 -10.88 -23.48 -37.23
N ARG A 253 -11.19 -24.62 -36.60
CA ARG A 253 -12.13 -25.63 -37.10
C ARG A 253 -13.40 -25.65 -36.25
N PRO A 254 -14.53 -26.18 -36.76
CA PRO A 254 -15.72 -26.38 -35.94
C PRO A 254 -15.40 -27.18 -34.67
N GLY A 255 -15.84 -26.68 -33.51
CA GLY A 255 -15.53 -27.29 -32.21
C GLY A 255 -14.18 -26.90 -31.61
N LYS A 256 -13.51 -25.85 -32.10
CA LYS A 256 -12.30 -25.32 -31.44
C LYS A 256 -12.61 -24.90 -30.00
N ASP A 257 -11.75 -25.31 -29.09
CA ASP A 257 -11.79 -25.07 -27.65
C ASP A 257 -10.52 -24.36 -27.16
N CYS A 258 -9.66 -23.91 -28.08
CA CYS A 258 -8.35 -23.36 -27.78
C CYS A 258 -8.31 -21.83 -27.59
N LEU A 259 -9.45 -21.13 -27.74
CA LEU A 259 -9.52 -19.67 -27.57
C LEU A 259 -10.24 -19.35 -26.26
N GLN A 260 -9.50 -18.90 -25.26
CA GLN A 260 -10.07 -18.40 -24.01
C GLN A 260 -10.33 -16.89 -24.15
N LYS A 261 -11.49 -16.41 -23.68
CA LYS A 261 -11.81 -14.98 -23.63
C LYS A 261 -11.73 -14.51 -22.18
N LEU A 262 -10.96 -13.45 -21.93
CA LEU A 262 -10.82 -12.86 -20.60
C LEU A 262 -11.06 -11.36 -20.62
N GLU A 263 -11.76 -10.90 -19.59
CA GLU A 263 -12.06 -9.48 -19.40
C GLU A 263 -10.87 -8.74 -18.78
N TRP A 264 -10.73 -7.47 -19.15
CA TRP A 264 -9.78 -6.55 -18.55
C TRP A 264 -10.30 -5.12 -18.58
N VAL A 265 -9.77 -4.27 -17.70
CA VAL A 265 -10.25 -2.89 -17.57
C VAL A 265 -9.21 -1.90 -18.09
N TRP A 266 -9.58 -1.27 -19.18
CA TRP A 266 -8.81 -0.25 -19.86
C TRP A 266 -9.07 1.14 -19.27
N CYS A 267 -8.04 1.97 -19.18
CA CYS A 267 -8.12 3.35 -18.71
C CYS A 267 -7.35 4.31 -19.62
N GLY A 268 -8.08 5.18 -20.32
CA GLY A 268 -7.49 6.19 -21.21
C GLY A 268 -7.71 7.60 -20.72
N GLN A 269 -6.68 8.45 -20.85
CA GLN A 269 -6.78 9.88 -20.62
C GLN A 269 -6.46 10.67 -21.89
N THR A 270 -7.43 11.45 -22.36
CA THR A 270 -7.31 12.26 -23.59
C THR A 270 -7.23 13.75 -23.30
N TYR A 271 -6.64 14.50 -24.22
CA TYR A 271 -6.71 15.95 -24.23
C TYR A 271 -8.13 16.44 -24.52
N THR A 272 -8.51 17.59 -23.97
CA THR A 272 -9.84 18.17 -24.23
C THR A 272 -9.98 18.64 -25.69
N ALA A 273 -8.88 19.08 -26.30
CA ALA A 273 -8.84 19.50 -27.69
C ALA A 273 -9.19 18.37 -28.66
N ASN A 274 -9.96 18.71 -29.69
CA ASN A 274 -10.34 17.77 -30.73
C ASN A 274 -9.22 17.63 -31.79
N ARG A 275 -9.36 16.63 -32.66
CA ARG A 275 -8.41 16.32 -33.74
C ARG A 275 -8.15 17.50 -34.69
N LYS A 276 -9.14 18.36 -34.96
CA LYS A 276 -8.97 19.54 -35.83
C LYS A 276 -8.09 20.61 -35.17
N ASP A 277 -8.34 20.87 -33.88
CA ASP A 277 -7.55 21.82 -33.10
C ASP A 277 -6.09 21.36 -33.02
N TYR A 278 -5.88 20.06 -32.78
CA TYR A 278 -4.55 19.45 -32.75
C TYR A 278 -3.78 19.69 -34.05
N TYR A 279 -4.36 19.35 -35.22
CA TYR A 279 -3.67 19.57 -36.50
C TYR A 279 -3.53 21.05 -36.87
N THR A 280 -4.35 21.93 -36.31
CA THR A 280 -4.17 23.38 -36.49
C THR A 280 -2.96 23.86 -35.71
N LEU A 281 -2.85 23.48 -34.43
CA LEU A 281 -1.68 23.79 -33.60
C LEU A 281 -0.40 23.18 -34.15
N ARG A 282 -0.48 21.96 -34.71
CA ARG A 282 0.67 21.32 -35.33
C ARG A 282 1.16 22.12 -36.54
N ARG A 283 0.27 22.54 -37.43
CA ARG A 283 0.63 23.40 -38.59
C ARG A 283 1.19 24.75 -38.18
N GLU A 284 0.65 25.36 -37.13
CA GLU A 284 1.20 26.60 -36.56
C GLU A 284 2.64 26.39 -36.10
N LEU A 285 2.90 25.33 -35.32
CA LEU A 285 4.24 25.00 -34.83
C LEU A 285 5.21 24.63 -35.95
N GLU A 286 4.76 23.93 -36.99
CA GLU A 286 5.57 23.59 -38.16
C GLU A 286 6.07 24.84 -38.92
N SER A 287 5.40 25.98 -38.77
CA SER A 287 5.81 27.26 -39.34
C SER A 287 6.66 28.13 -38.40
N GLU A 288 6.86 27.72 -37.14
CA GLU A 288 7.64 28.47 -36.15
C GLU A 288 9.13 28.09 -36.21
N THR A 289 10.00 29.10 -36.07
CA THR A 289 11.42 28.90 -35.78
C THR A 289 11.62 28.79 -34.27
N VAL A 290 12.45 27.85 -33.84
CA VAL A 290 12.72 27.61 -32.43
C VAL A 290 14.17 27.90 -32.10
N GLU A 291 14.39 28.59 -30.98
CA GLU A 291 15.72 28.83 -30.43
C GLU A 291 16.35 27.49 -30.00
N GLY A 292 17.57 27.24 -30.47
CA GLY A 292 18.38 26.10 -30.08
C GLY A 292 18.84 26.19 -28.62
N ILE A 293 19.23 25.05 -28.05
CA ILE A 293 19.63 24.89 -26.64
C ILE A 293 20.80 25.82 -26.25
N ASP A 294 21.63 26.21 -27.21
CA ASP A 294 22.79 27.09 -27.00
C ASP A 294 22.49 28.59 -27.17
N GLY A 295 21.23 28.97 -27.40
CA GLY A 295 20.80 30.38 -27.57
C GLY A 295 21.36 31.10 -28.79
N GLN A 296 22.16 30.43 -29.64
CA GLN A 296 22.88 31.03 -30.77
C GLN A 296 22.48 30.47 -32.16
N SER A 297 21.61 29.45 -32.24
CA SER A 297 21.11 28.93 -33.53
C SER A 297 19.57 28.88 -33.54
N GLN A 298 18.95 29.50 -34.55
CA GLN A 298 17.54 29.29 -34.86
C GLN A 298 17.43 28.02 -35.71
N LYS A 299 16.60 27.06 -35.27
CA LYS A 299 16.28 25.85 -36.04
C LYS A 299 14.81 25.87 -36.39
N GLU A 300 14.45 25.42 -37.58
CA GLU A 300 13.05 25.22 -37.93
C GLU A 300 12.46 24.08 -37.08
N PHE A 301 11.18 24.15 -36.74
CA PHE A 301 10.51 23.08 -35.98
C PHE A 301 10.67 21.71 -36.67
N LEU A 302 10.70 21.70 -38.01
CA LEU A 302 10.89 20.50 -38.84
C LEU A 302 12.29 19.87 -38.70
N ASP A 303 13.29 20.64 -38.31
CA ASP A 303 14.67 20.16 -38.11
C ASP A 303 14.91 19.59 -36.71
N LEU A 304 13.92 19.70 -35.82
CA LEU A 304 14.02 19.17 -34.47
C LEU A 304 13.90 17.63 -34.45
N PRO A 305 14.56 16.97 -33.48
CA PRO A 305 14.30 15.57 -33.19
C PRO A 305 12.81 15.32 -32.90
N GLU A 306 12.31 14.16 -33.31
CA GLU A 306 10.89 13.80 -33.16
C GLU A 306 10.40 13.87 -31.70
N SER A 307 11.26 13.52 -30.75
CA SER A 307 10.98 13.64 -29.31
C SER A 307 10.77 15.10 -28.86
N GLU A 308 11.56 16.04 -29.39
CA GLU A 308 11.44 17.47 -29.07
C GLU A 308 10.22 18.09 -29.75
N LYS A 309 9.93 17.71 -31.00
CA LYS A 309 8.71 18.10 -31.71
C LYS A 309 7.48 17.73 -30.89
N GLN A 310 7.42 16.48 -30.44
CA GLN A 310 6.31 15.98 -29.62
C GLN A 310 6.20 16.68 -28.27
N ALA A 311 7.32 16.96 -27.60
CA ALA A 311 7.32 17.67 -26.32
C ALA A 311 6.74 19.09 -26.48
N LYS A 312 7.23 19.85 -27.47
CA LYS A 312 6.75 21.21 -27.78
C LYS A 312 5.28 21.21 -28.19
N LEU A 313 4.87 20.25 -29.01
CA LEU A 313 3.47 20.09 -29.42
C LEU A 313 2.55 19.81 -28.22
N LYS A 314 2.95 18.90 -27.32
CA LYS A 314 2.20 18.62 -26.08
C LYS A 314 2.10 19.86 -25.18
N ASP A 315 3.18 20.63 -25.04
CA ASP A 315 3.16 21.82 -24.20
C ASP A 315 2.27 22.94 -24.78
N ARG A 316 2.35 23.17 -26.09
CA ARG A 316 1.44 24.10 -26.78
C ARG A 316 -0.01 23.63 -26.66
N LEU A 317 -0.28 22.34 -26.83
CA LEU A 317 -1.61 21.75 -26.68
C LEU A 317 -2.15 21.93 -25.25
N LYS A 318 -1.32 21.77 -24.21
CA LYS A 318 -1.71 22.03 -22.81
C LYS A 318 -2.11 23.49 -22.60
N ILE A 319 -1.33 24.43 -23.14
CA ILE A 319 -1.63 25.86 -23.03
C ILE A 319 -2.94 26.19 -23.75
N TYR A 320 -3.12 25.68 -24.98
CA TYR A 320 -4.34 25.86 -25.75
C TYR A 320 -5.56 25.30 -25.02
N CYS A 321 -5.48 24.08 -24.49
CA CYS A 321 -6.57 23.47 -23.74
C CYS A 321 -6.94 24.28 -22.48
N ARG A 322 -5.96 24.85 -21.76
CA ARG A 322 -6.24 25.75 -20.62
C ARG A 322 -6.96 27.02 -21.04
N LYS A 323 -6.55 27.63 -22.16
CA LYS A 323 -7.12 28.90 -22.64
C LYS A 323 -8.53 28.71 -23.22
N THR A 324 -8.68 27.75 -24.13
CA THR A 324 -9.92 27.55 -24.90
C THR A 324 -10.95 26.75 -24.13
N TYR A 325 -10.54 25.64 -23.50
CA TYR A 325 -11.45 24.67 -22.86
C TYR A 325 -11.50 24.79 -21.33
N LYS A 326 -10.68 25.68 -20.73
CA LYS A 326 -10.50 25.82 -19.26
C LYS A 326 -10.06 24.53 -18.54
N ARG A 327 -9.73 23.48 -19.30
CA ARG A 327 -9.35 22.15 -18.81
C ARG A 327 -8.36 21.52 -19.79
N VAL A 328 -7.26 20.99 -19.27
CA VAL A 328 -6.22 20.35 -20.09
C VAL A 328 -6.67 18.98 -20.60
N LEU A 329 -7.04 18.10 -19.68
CA LEU A 329 -7.36 16.70 -19.94
C LEU A 329 -8.82 16.40 -19.61
N ASN A 330 -9.42 15.49 -20.34
CA ASN A 330 -10.71 14.94 -19.97
C ASN A 330 -10.61 14.06 -18.72
N LYS A 331 -11.77 13.79 -18.11
CA LYS A 331 -11.83 12.76 -17.07
C LYS A 331 -11.38 11.43 -17.69
N PRO A 332 -10.59 10.61 -17.00
CA PRO A 332 -10.22 9.29 -17.48
C PRO A 332 -11.45 8.48 -17.88
N VAL A 333 -11.40 7.86 -19.06
CA VAL A 333 -12.43 6.94 -19.54
C VAL A 333 -12.01 5.54 -19.13
N VAL A 334 -12.95 4.79 -18.54
CA VAL A 334 -12.74 3.42 -18.08
C VAL A 334 -13.68 2.51 -18.85
N GLU A 335 -13.14 1.48 -19.49
CA GLU A 335 -13.90 0.52 -20.30
C GLU A 335 -13.53 -0.91 -19.92
N LEU A 336 -14.54 -1.77 -19.80
CA LEU A 336 -14.34 -3.22 -19.77
C LEU A 336 -14.13 -3.70 -21.20
N ARG A 337 -12.99 -4.34 -21.46
CA ARG A 337 -12.59 -4.91 -22.75
C ARG A 337 -12.38 -6.40 -22.59
N GLU A 338 -12.38 -7.10 -23.72
CA GLU A 338 -12.12 -8.54 -23.78
C GLU A 338 -10.84 -8.79 -24.58
N ALA A 339 -10.04 -9.75 -24.15
CA ALA A 339 -8.87 -10.26 -24.86
C ALA A 339 -9.08 -11.74 -25.21
N GLY A 340 -8.67 -12.14 -26.42
CA GLY A 340 -8.64 -13.54 -26.85
C GLY A 340 -7.26 -14.15 -26.61
N ILE A 341 -7.20 -15.24 -25.86
CA ILE A 341 -5.97 -15.94 -25.47
C ILE A 341 -5.93 -17.31 -26.16
N CYS A 342 -4.93 -17.50 -27.02
CA CYS A 342 -4.69 -18.75 -27.71
C CYS A 342 -3.96 -19.76 -26.80
N MET A 343 -4.60 -20.89 -26.53
CA MET A 343 -4.05 -22.00 -25.75
C MET A 343 -3.01 -22.85 -26.49
N ARG A 344 -2.86 -22.65 -27.81
CA ARG A 344 -1.92 -23.43 -28.65
C ARG A 344 -0.64 -22.69 -29.02
N GLU A 345 -0.54 -21.39 -28.74
CA GLU A 345 0.63 -20.58 -29.11
C GLU A 345 1.92 -21.14 -28.47
N ASN A 346 3.09 -20.96 -29.07
CA ASN A 346 4.37 -21.41 -28.50
C ASN A 346 4.59 -20.87 -27.07
N SER A 347 4.79 -21.76 -26.09
CA SER A 347 4.76 -21.43 -24.66
C SER A 347 6.06 -20.86 -24.07
N PHE A 348 7.06 -20.46 -24.86
CA PHE A 348 8.39 -20.09 -24.32
C PHE A 348 8.36 -19.07 -23.15
N PHE A 349 7.40 -18.14 -23.14
CA PHE A 349 7.24 -17.15 -22.07
C PHE A 349 6.65 -17.79 -20.81
N VAL A 350 5.55 -18.54 -20.95
CA VAL A 350 4.90 -19.26 -19.84
C VAL A 350 5.86 -20.30 -19.25
N ASP A 351 6.61 -21.01 -20.09
CA ASP A 351 7.61 -21.99 -19.68
C ASP A 351 8.75 -21.32 -18.88
N ALA A 352 9.16 -20.11 -19.26
CA ALA A 352 10.13 -19.33 -18.50
C ALA A 352 9.65 -19.04 -17.07
N VAL A 353 8.39 -18.60 -16.94
CA VAL A 353 7.75 -18.33 -15.64
C VAL A 353 7.64 -19.62 -14.83
N HIS A 354 7.22 -20.73 -15.45
CA HIS A 354 7.06 -22.02 -14.80
C HIS A 354 8.41 -22.57 -14.28
N ILE A 355 9.45 -22.53 -15.10
CA ILE A 355 10.80 -22.99 -14.71
C ILE A 355 11.33 -22.18 -13.52
N LEU A 356 11.17 -20.84 -13.55
CA LEU A 356 11.59 -19.99 -12.46
C LEU A 356 10.81 -20.25 -11.17
N GLN A 357 9.49 -20.44 -11.27
CA GLN A 357 8.65 -20.74 -10.13
C GLN A 357 9.01 -22.10 -9.51
N ALA A 358 9.16 -23.15 -10.32
CA ALA A 358 9.54 -24.48 -9.86
C ALA A 358 10.87 -24.44 -9.11
N LYS A 359 11.88 -23.76 -9.66
CA LYS A 359 13.18 -23.56 -9.00
C LYS A 359 13.07 -22.76 -7.72
N ARG A 360 12.25 -21.71 -7.69
CA ARG A 360 11.97 -20.93 -6.47
C ARG A 360 11.42 -21.81 -5.35
N TYR A 361 10.46 -22.69 -5.64
CA TYR A 361 9.86 -23.58 -4.65
C TYR A 361 10.83 -24.66 -4.18
N GLU A 362 11.65 -25.21 -5.08
CA GLU A 362 12.75 -26.11 -4.73
C GLU A 362 13.69 -25.45 -3.70
N TYR A 363 14.14 -24.21 -3.96
CA TYR A 363 14.97 -23.47 -3.03
C TYR A 363 14.24 -23.05 -1.74
N LYS A 364 12.93 -22.77 -1.79
CA LYS A 364 12.10 -22.49 -0.59
C LYS A 364 12.11 -23.70 0.35
N VAL A 365 11.93 -24.90 -0.19
CA VAL A 365 11.95 -26.16 0.58
C VAL A 365 13.34 -26.43 1.14
N LEU A 366 14.39 -26.32 0.30
CA LEU A 366 15.77 -26.51 0.73
C LEU A 366 16.17 -25.53 1.84
N THR A 367 15.73 -24.28 1.76
CA THR A 367 15.94 -23.27 2.80
C THR A 367 15.37 -23.73 4.15
N LYS A 368 14.15 -24.27 4.16
CA LYS A 368 13.53 -24.80 5.39
C LYS A 368 14.32 -25.99 5.95
N VAL A 369 14.75 -26.92 5.08
CA VAL A 369 15.55 -28.09 5.47
C VAL A 369 16.89 -27.67 6.08
N TRP A 370 17.62 -26.75 5.44
CA TRP A 370 18.92 -26.30 5.93
C TRP A 370 18.81 -25.42 7.18
N LYS A 371 17.76 -24.61 7.34
CA LYS A 371 17.45 -23.91 8.59
C LYS A 371 17.19 -24.90 9.74
N GLY A 372 16.47 -25.99 9.48
CA GLY A 372 16.28 -27.08 10.45
C GLY A 372 17.59 -27.75 10.85
N ARG A 373 18.41 -28.14 9.87
CA ARG A 373 19.75 -28.71 10.10
C ARG A 373 20.67 -27.77 10.87
N LEU A 374 20.56 -26.46 10.64
CA LEU A 374 21.34 -25.46 11.39
C LEU A 374 20.96 -25.45 12.87
N LEU A 375 19.68 -25.60 13.21
CA LEU A 375 19.23 -25.71 14.60
C LEU A 375 19.75 -27.01 15.25
N GLU A 376 19.68 -28.14 14.54
CA GLU A 376 20.23 -29.42 15.00
C GLU A 376 21.76 -29.37 15.20
N ALA A 377 22.47 -28.76 14.25
CA ALA A 377 23.92 -28.57 14.32
C ALA A 377 24.32 -27.64 15.48
N SER A 378 23.53 -26.58 15.71
CA SER A 378 23.75 -25.66 16.84
C SER A 378 23.53 -26.34 18.19
N ALA A 379 22.56 -27.25 18.27
CA ALA A 379 22.30 -28.05 19.47
C ALA A 379 23.38 -29.12 19.73
N SER A 380 23.97 -29.69 18.67
CA SER A 380 25.05 -30.70 18.77
C SER A 380 26.46 -30.13 18.96
N GLY A 381 26.66 -28.82 18.76
CA GLY A 381 27.93 -28.12 19.05
C GLY A 381 29.06 -28.31 18.03
N SER A 382 28.80 -28.94 16.88
CA SER A 382 29.83 -29.17 15.84
C SER A 382 30.10 -27.92 14.99
N SER A 383 31.25 -27.27 15.18
CA SER A 383 31.62 -26.04 14.47
C SER A 383 31.60 -26.18 12.94
N ILE A 384 32.04 -27.33 12.41
CA ILE A 384 32.10 -27.59 10.95
C ILE A 384 30.69 -27.71 10.37
N MET A 385 29.82 -28.49 11.01
CA MET A 385 28.44 -28.68 10.55
C MET A 385 27.61 -27.41 10.70
N ILE A 386 27.84 -26.62 11.75
CA ILE A 386 27.21 -25.31 11.92
C ILE A 386 27.59 -24.39 10.77
N GLN A 387 28.87 -24.34 10.40
CA GLN A 387 29.33 -23.46 9.33
C GLN A 387 28.77 -23.90 7.97
N GLU A 388 28.80 -25.20 7.66
CA GLU A 388 28.22 -25.73 6.42
C GLU A 388 26.72 -25.46 6.33
N ALA A 389 25.96 -25.80 7.38
CA ALA A 389 24.51 -25.60 7.41
C ALA A 389 24.14 -24.10 7.31
N ARG A 390 24.94 -23.22 7.91
CA ARG A 390 24.76 -21.76 7.82
C ARG A 390 24.97 -21.26 6.40
N VAL A 391 26.05 -21.68 5.75
CA VAL A 391 26.35 -21.28 4.36
C VAL A 391 25.27 -21.79 3.41
N MET A 392 24.86 -23.05 3.54
CA MET A 392 23.82 -23.63 2.69
C MET A 392 22.44 -23.00 2.92
N ALA A 393 22.08 -22.72 4.18
CA ALA A 393 20.83 -22.02 4.49
C ALA A 393 20.81 -20.62 3.85
N ALA A 394 21.91 -19.86 3.96
CA ALA A 394 22.02 -18.53 3.36
C ALA A 394 21.98 -18.57 1.82
N LEU A 395 22.65 -19.56 1.20
CA LEU A 395 22.65 -19.75 -0.25
C LEU A 395 21.26 -20.09 -0.79
N CYS A 396 20.57 -21.07 -0.18
CA CYS A 396 19.22 -21.45 -0.60
C CYS A 396 18.21 -20.31 -0.41
N ASP A 397 18.32 -19.56 0.69
CA ASP A 397 17.46 -18.40 0.96
C ASP A 397 17.70 -17.31 -0.11
N SER A 398 18.96 -17.05 -0.46
CA SER A 398 19.33 -16.08 -1.50
C SER A 398 18.86 -16.49 -2.89
N LEU A 399 19.01 -17.77 -3.26
CA LEU A 399 18.52 -18.32 -4.52
C LEU A 399 16.99 -18.23 -4.59
N HIS A 400 16.29 -18.58 -3.52
CA HIS A 400 14.85 -18.44 -3.42
C HIS A 400 14.39 -16.99 -3.65
N LEU A 401 15.02 -16.03 -2.97
CA LEU A 401 14.71 -14.60 -3.10
C LEU A 401 15.03 -14.05 -4.50
N ALA A 402 16.16 -14.47 -5.09
CA ALA A 402 16.55 -14.11 -6.46
C ALA A 402 15.47 -14.53 -7.48
N HIS A 403 14.97 -15.77 -7.38
CA HIS A 403 13.89 -16.23 -8.24
C HIS A 403 12.59 -15.47 -7.97
N LYS A 404 12.23 -15.21 -6.69
CA LYS A 404 11.05 -14.41 -6.33
C LYS A 404 11.09 -13.02 -6.99
N PHE A 405 12.24 -12.37 -6.94
CA PHE A 405 12.43 -11.03 -7.49
C PHE A 405 12.19 -10.99 -9.00
N ILE A 406 12.85 -11.88 -9.76
CA ILE A 406 12.67 -11.95 -11.21
C ILE A 406 11.23 -12.34 -11.56
N LEU A 407 10.66 -13.31 -10.83
CA LEU A 407 9.30 -13.78 -11.05
C LEU A 407 8.25 -12.67 -10.92
N ASN A 408 8.37 -11.82 -9.90
CA ASN A 408 7.49 -10.65 -9.73
C ASN A 408 7.68 -9.59 -10.83
N SER A 409 8.88 -9.53 -11.43
CA SER A 409 9.22 -8.53 -12.44
C SER A 409 8.61 -8.80 -13.82
N PHE A 410 8.13 -10.03 -14.08
CA PHE A 410 7.44 -10.37 -15.33
C PHE A 410 6.22 -9.48 -15.57
N CYS A 411 5.46 -9.17 -14.53
CA CYS A 411 4.25 -8.36 -14.65
C CYS A 411 4.58 -6.90 -14.95
N ASP A 412 5.63 -6.37 -14.31
CA ASP A 412 6.11 -5.01 -14.55
C ASP A 412 6.75 -4.88 -15.94
N TYR A 413 7.33 -5.96 -16.46
CA TYR A 413 7.93 -6.01 -17.80
C TYR A 413 6.90 -5.79 -18.94
N LEU A 414 5.69 -6.33 -18.81
CA LEU A 414 4.66 -6.30 -19.89
C LEU A 414 4.33 -4.90 -20.39
N MET A 415 4.43 -3.90 -19.51
CA MET A 415 4.13 -2.49 -19.78
C MET A 415 5.39 -1.60 -19.76
N SER A 416 6.57 -2.20 -19.72
CA SER A 416 7.83 -1.46 -19.70
C SER A 416 8.10 -0.79 -21.05
N LYS A 417 8.56 0.45 -21.02
CA LYS A 417 8.93 1.21 -22.23
C LYS A 417 10.06 0.50 -22.97
N GLY A 418 9.86 0.20 -24.25
CA GLY A 418 10.85 -0.49 -25.06
C GLY A 418 10.96 -2.00 -24.80
N ALA A 419 10.01 -2.61 -24.09
CA ALA A 419 9.92 -4.06 -23.98
C ALA A 419 9.73 -4.70 -25.36
N ARG A 420 10.41 -5.82 -25.63
CA ARG A 420 10.22 -6.60 -26.87
C ARG A 420 8.88 -7.33 -26.87
N TRP A 421 8.49 -7.93 -25.75
CA TRP A 421 7.18 -8.58 -25.59
C TRP A 421 6.26 -7.70 -24.75
N TYR A 422 5.90 -6.55 -25.31
CA TYR A 422 4.94 -5.62 -24.71
C TYR A 422 3.50 -6.08 -24.97
N SER A 423 2.62 -6.05 -23.96
CA SER A 423 1.17 -6.24 -24.14
C SER A 423 0.39 -5.59 -23.01
N MET A 424 -0.47 -4.62 -23.38
CA MET A 424 -1.37 -3.93 -22.45
C MET A 424 -2.55 -4.80 -22.05
N GLU A 425 -3.07 -5.57 -23.00
CA GLU A 425 -4.17 -6.51 -22.82
C GLU A 425 -3.78 -7.57 -21.79
N MET A 426 -2.61 -8.20 -21.95
CA MET A 426 -2.12 -9.19 -21.00
C MET A 426 -1.94 -8.58 -19.60
N ALA A 427 -1.32 -7.40 -19.51
CA ALA A 427 -1.15 -6.71 -18.24
C ALA A 427 -2.51 -6.40 -17.58
N GLY A 428 -3.49 -5.96 -18.38
CA GLY A 428 -4.84 -5.66 -17.94
C GLY A 428 -5.61 -6.88 -17.46
N VAL A 429 -5.49 -8.03 -18.16
CA VAL A 429 -6.09 -9.29 -17.74
C VAL A 429 -5.50 -9.74 -16.39
N VAL A 430 -4.17 -9.68 -16.26
CA VAL A 430 -3.49 -10.05 -15.00
C VAL A 430 -3.95 -9.15 -13.84
N THR A 431 -4.00 -7.83 -14.02
CA THR A 431 -4.43 -6.93 -12.95
C THR A 431 -5.91 -7.06 -12.63
N HIS A 432 -6.76 -7.29 -13.63
CA HIS A 432 -8.20 -7.47 -13.44
C HIS A 432 -8.51 -8.77 -12.67
N LEU A 433 -7.94 -9.90 -13.09
CA LEU A 433 -8.11 -11.18 -12.37
C LEU A 433 -7.56 -11.10 -10.95
N ARG A 434 -6.43 -10.41 -10.76
CA ARG A 434 -5.85 -10.16 -9.43
C ARG A 434 -6.84 -9.42 -8.53
N ALA A 435 -7.44 -8.34 -9.02
CA ALA A 435 -8.42 -7.58 -8.27
C ALA A 435 -9.69 -8.40 -7.98
N LYS A 436 -10.20 -9.12 -8.98
CA LYS A 436 -11.43 -9.92 -8.88
C LYS A 436 -11.33 -11.01 -7.80
N VAL A 437 -10.27 -11.81 -7.83
CA VAL A 437 -10.06 -12.91 -6.85
C VAL A 437 -10.00 -12.39 -5.41
N ILE A 438 -9.33 -11.26 -5.19
CA ILE A 438 -9.19 -10.64 -3.88
C ILE A 438 -10.51 -9.97 -3.43
N GLN A 439 -11.26 -9.37 -4.36
CA GLN A 439 -12.59 -8.82 -4.08
C GLN A 439 -13.61 -9.92 -3.70
N ASP A 440 -13.61 -11.04 -4.41
CA ASP A 440 -14.48 -12.19 -4.13
C ASP A 440 -14.22 -12.74 -2.72
N ALA A 441 -12.94 -12.92 -2.36
CA ALA A 441 -12.56 -13.35 -1.01
C ALA A 441 -12.98 -12.32 0.06
N ARG A 442 -12.84 -11.01 -0.22
CA ARG A 442 -13.29 -9.94 0.69
C ARG A 442 -14.80 -9.98 0.92
N LEU A 443 -15.60 -10.33 -0.09
CA LEU A 443 -17.05 -10.47 0.06
C LEU A 443 -17.43 -11.59 1.02
N LEU A 444 -16.73 -12.74 0.98
CA LEU A 444 -16.95 -13.82 1.93
C LEU A 444 -16.48 -13.42 3.33
N VAL A 445 -15.26 -12.90 3.46
CA VAL A 445 -14.68 -12.47 4.76
C VAL A 445 -15.55 -11.41 5.44
N GLY A 446 -16.14 -10.47 4.67
CA GLY A 446 -17.08 -9.48 5.19
C GLY A 446 -18.40 -10.04 5.73
N LYS A 447 -18.77 -11.28 5.39
CA LYS A 447 -19.97 -11.96 5.91
C LYS A 447 -19.69 -12.77 7.17
N ILE A 448 -18.45 -13.22 7.36
CA ILE A 448 -18.04 -14.16 8.44
C ILE A 448 -17.11 -13.51 9.47
N GLY A 449 -16.76 -12.24 9.30
CA GLY A 449 -15.83 -11.52 10.15
C GLY A 449 -15.73 -10.06 9.74
N ARG A 450 -14.57 -9.45 10.03
CA ARG A 450 -14.31 -8.04 9.74
C ARG A 450 -13.05 -7.89 8.90
N PRO A 451 -13.17 -7.59 7.59
CA PRO A 451 -12.02 -7.23 6.79
C PRO A 451 -11.54 -5.83 7.18
N LEU A 452 -10.25 -5.69 7.45
CA LEU A 452 -9.62 -4.47 7.98
C LEU A 452 -8.94 -3.67 6.87
N GLU A 453 -8.08 -4.33 6.10
CA GLU A 453 -7.34 -3.77 4.97
C GLU A 453 -7.30 -4.79 3.83
N LEU A 454 -7.59 -4.31 2.62
CA LEU A 454 -7.47 -5.06 1.38
C LEU A 454 -6.18 -4.65 0.69
N GLY A 455 -5.25 -5.57 0.62
CA GLY A 455 -4.00 -5.42 -0.13
C GLY A 455 -4.13 -5.90 -1.57
N THR A 456 -3.04 -5.78 -2.30
CA THR A 456 -2.98 -6.17 -3.71
C THR A 456 -3.01 -7.67 -3.97
N ASN A 457 -2.63 -8.47 -2.97
CA ASN A 457 -2.55 -9.92 -3.03
C ASN A 457 -3.07 -10.60 -1.77
N GLY A 458 -3.76 -9.87 -0.88
CA GLY A 458 -4.24 -10.42 0.38
C GLY A 458 -5.21 -9.51 1.12
N ILE A 459 -5.81 -10.06 2.17
CA ILE A 459 -6.80 -9.42 3.03
C ILE A 459 -6.33 -9.55 4.47
N TRP A 460 -6.18 -8.42 5.14
CA TRP A 460 -6.10 -8.39 6.60
C TRP A 460 -7.51 -8.44 7.18
N CYS A 461 -7.75 -9.36 8.10
CA CYS A 461 -9.07 -9.52 8.70
C CYS A 461 -9.00 -9.92 10.17
N ALA A 462 -10.04 -9.55 10.91
CA ALA A 462 -10.35 -10.07 12.23
C ALA A 462 -11.49 -11.10 12.09
N LEU A 463 -11.23 -12.34 12.48
CA LEU A 463 -12.24 -13.38 12.61
C LEU A 463 -12.61 -13.58 14.09
N PRO A 464 -13.81 -14.06 14.40
CA PRO A 464 -14.19 -14.35 15.79
C PRO A 464 -13.26 -15.39 16.44
N GLY A 465 -12.96 -15.25 17.73
CA GLY A 465 -12.07 -16.16 18.48
C GLY A 465 -12.51 -17.63 18.45
N SER A 466 -13.82 -17.84 18.37
CA SER A 466 -14.49 -19.14 18.24
C SER A 466 -14.46 -19.74 16.82
N PHE A 467 -14.02 -19.00 15.79
CA PHE A 467 -13.98 -19.47 14.40
C PHE A 467 -13.12 -20.74 14.22
N PRO A 468 -13.49 -21.69 13.33
CA PRO A 468 -12.66 -22.86 13.05
C PRO A 468 -11.29 -22.45 12.51
N ASP A 469 -10.23 -23.03 13.05
CA ASP A 469 -8.84 -22.64 12.74
C ASP A 469 -8.06 -23.82 12.17
N ASN A 470 -7.04 -24.31 12.88
CA ASN A 470 -6.18 -25.38 12.41
C ASN A 470 -6.66 -26.77 12.85
N TYR A 471 -6.65 -27.72 11.93
CA TYR A 471 -7.02 -29.12 12.17
C TYR A 471 -6.03 -30.06 11.51
N THR A 472 -5.81 -31.24 12.10
CA THR A 472 -4.89 -32.25 11.56
C THR A 472 -5.63 -33.54 11.22
N PHE A 473 -5.58 -33.91 9.94
CA PHE A 473 -5.99 -35.22 9.46
C PHE A 473 -4.87 -36.24 9.69
N LYS A 474 -5.22 -37.34 10.35
CA LYS A 474 -4.39 -38.51 10.58
C LYS A 474 -4.65 -39.50 9.46
N THR A 475 -3.58 -39.99 8.85
CA THR A 475 -3.68 -41.05 7.84
C THR A 475 -3.35 -42.42 8.44
N ARG A 476 -3.66 -43.49 7.71
CA ARG A 476 -3.23 -44.87 8.02
C ARG A 476 -1.72 -45.00 8.16
N ASN A 477 -0.94 -44.13 7.52
CA ASN A 477 0.48 -44.02 7.76
C ASN A 477 0.75 -42.97 8.86
N PRO A 478 1.27 -43.37 10.04
CA PRO A 478 1.48 -42.44 11.16
C PRO A 478 2.48 -41.31 10.86
N GLU A 479 3.36 -41.48 9.86
CA GLU A 479 4.32 -40.46 9.43
C GLU A 479 3.71 -39.40 8.50
N LYS A 480 2.59 -39.70 7.82
CA LYS A 480 1.92 -38.78 6.90
C LYS A 480 0.71 -38.15 7.60
N LYS A 481 0.87 -36.91 8.06
CA LYS A 481 -0.19 -36.08 8.65
C LYS A 481 -0.42 -34.85 7.77
N LEU A 482 -1.68 -34.45 7.63
CA LEU A 482 -2.05 -33.24 6.91
C LEU A 482 -2.66 -32.23 7.89
N THR A 483 -2.00 -31.10 8.08
CA THR A 483 -2.55 -29.97 8.83
C THR A 483 -3.15 -28.97 7.86
N ILE A 484 -4.42 -28.63 8.07
CA ILE A 484 -5.14 -27.62 7.31
C ILE A 484 -5.47 -26.42 8.19
N SER A 485 -5.61 -25.26 7.57
CA SER A 485 -6.21 -24.08 8.18
C SER A 485 -7.54 -23.78 7.50
N TYR A 486 -8.64 -23.88 8.23
CA TYR A 486 -9.98 -23.74 7.66
C TYR A 486 -10.25 -22.39 6.97
N PRO A 487 -9.81 -21.23 7.50
CA PRO A 487 -9.92 -19.93 6.81
C PRO A 487 -9.28 -19.92 5.42
N CYS A 488 -8.22 -20.70 5.22
CA CYS A 488 -7.54 -20.85 3.94
C CYS A 488 -8.31 -21.81 3.01
N VAL A 489 -8.70 -22.97 3.54
CA VAL A 489 -9.40 -24.02 2.77
C VAL A 489 -10.72 -23.52 2.18
N MET A 490 -11.52 -22.78 2.95
CA MET A 490 -12.81 -22.26 2.47
C MET A 490 -12.66 -21.34 1.26
N LEU A 491 -11.57 -20.56 1.19
CA LEU A 491 -11.30 -19.66 0.07
C LEU A 491 -10.71 -20.40 -1.13
N ASN A 492 -9.80 -21.36 -0.91
CA ASN A 492 -9.08 -22.04 -1.99
C ASN A 492 -9.99 -22.83 -2.92
N VAL A 493 -11.09 -23.37 -2.40
CA VAL A 493 -12.05 -24.14 -3.20
C VAL A 493 -12.89 -23.22 -4.08
N ASP A 494 -13.34 -22.10 -3.54
CA ASP A 494 -14.13 -21.11 -4.27
C ASP A 494 -13.29 -20.42 -5.34
N VAL A 495 -12.04 -20.05 -5.02
CA VAL A 495 -11.07 -19.54 -6.00
C VAL A 495 -10.87 -20.56 -7.12
N ALA A 496 -10.57 -21.81 -6.77
CA ALA A 496 -10.32 -22.83 -7.76
C ALA A 496 -11.51 -23.01 -8.71
N LYS A 497 -12.74 -23.06 -8.20
CA LYS A 497 -13.94 -23.15 -9.03
C LYS A 497 -14.11 -21.98 -9.99
N ASN A 498 -13.81 -20.76 -9.53
CA ASN A 498 -14.01 -19.54 -10.31
C ASN A 498 -12.89 -19.29 -11.34
N THR A 499 -11.74 -19.96 -11.19
CA THR A 499 -10.55 -19.73 -12.02
C THR A 499 -10.01 -20.98 -12.71
N ILE A 500 -10.72 -22.11 -12.62
CA ILE A 500 -10.30 -23.37 -13.24
C ILE A 500 -10.34 -23.26 -14.76
N ILE A 501 -9.28 -23.71 -15.43
CA ILE A 501 -9.23 -23.80 -16.88
C ILE A 501 -9.27 -25.29 -17.25
N ASP A 502 -10.35 -25.75 -17.85
CA ASP A 502 -10.57 -27.15 -18.25
C ASP A 502 -10.03 -27.49 -19.65
N HIS A 503 -9.71 -26.48 -20.44
CA HIS A 503 -9.22 -26.58 -21.82
C HIS A 503 -7.77 -26.11 -21.97
N TYR A 504 -6.92 -26.29 -20.94
CA TYR A 504 -5.51 -25.92 -21.02
C TYR A 504 -4.76 -26.88 -21.96
N GLN A 505 -4.21 -26.37 -23.07
CA GLN A 505 -3.61 -27.22 -24.10
C GLN A 505 -2.08 -27.17 -24.10
N MET A 506 -1.46 -28.35 -24.15
CA MET A 506 -0.01 -28.52 -24.22
C MET A 506 0.38 -29.34 -25.43
N LEU A 507 1.39 -28.87 -26.17
CA LEU A 507 1.93 -29.60 -27.31
C LEU A 507 2.63 -30.87 -26.80
N THR A 508 2.19 -32.03 -27.30
CA THR A 508 2.76 -33.34 -26.94
C THR A 508 3.66 -33.90 -28.02
N ASN A 509 3.36 -33.62 -29.28
CA ASN A 509 4.17 -34.03 -30.42
C ASN A 509 4.32 -32.86 -31.39
N SER A 510 5.55 -32.37 -31.55
CA SER A 510 5.86 -31.25 -32.43
C SER A 510 5.82 -31.60 -33.92
N VAL A 511 5.89 -32.89 -34.29
CA VAL A 511 5.88 -33.34 -35.69
C VAL A 511 4.44 -33.47 -36.22
N TYR A 512 3.55 -34.00 -35.40
CA TYR A 512 2.13 -34.18 -35.76
C TYR A 512 1.22 -33.08 -35.22
N GLU A 513 1.79 -32.09 -34.52
CA GLU A 513 1.08 -30.96 -33.91
C GLU A 513 -0.08 -31.39 -33.00
N THR A 514 0.13 -32.46 -32.24
CA THR A 514 -0.90 -33.01 -31.35
C THR A 514 -0.84 -32.34 -29.98
N TYR A 515 -2.00 -31.90 -29.49
CA TYR A 515 -2.14 -31.26 -28.20
C TYR A 515 -2.86 -32.18 -27.21
N ARG A 516 -2.43 -32.16 -25.95
CA ARG A 516 -3.15 -32.74 -24.83
C ARG A 516 -3.86 -31.63 -24.07
N THR A 517 -5.12 -31.85 -23.78
CA THR A 517 -5.90 -30.98 -22.89
C THR A 517 -5.78 -31.47 -21.46
N GLN A 518 -5.56 -30.55 -20.53
CA GLN A 518 -5.56 -30.80 -19.10
C GLN A 518 -6.28 -29.68 -18.36
N CYS A 519 -6.59 -29.94 -17.10
CA CYS A 519 -7.22 -28.98 -16.22
C CYS A 519 -6.16 -28.29 -15.36
N GLU A 520 -6.14 -26.96 -15.35
CA GLU A 520 -5.15 -26.15 -14.64
C GLU A 520 -5.81 -25.28 -13.56
N SER A 521 -5.24 -25.27 -12.36
CA SER A 521 -5.70 -24.48 -11.21
C SER A 521 -4.55 -24.33 -10.21
N SER A 522 -3.80 -23.24 -10.28
CA SER A 522 -2.64 -22.98 -9.40
C SER A 522 -2.85 -21.85 -8.39
N LEU A 523 -4.03 -21.23 -8.37
CA LEU A 523 -4.37 -20.17 -7.42
C LEU A 523 -4.82 -20.74 -6.07
N GLY A 524 -4.25 -20.20 -4.99
CA GLY A 524 -4.58 -20.55 -3.62
C GLY A 524 -4.06 -19.50 -2.64
N PHE A 525 -4.86 -19.23 -1.62
CA PHE A 525 -4.47 -18.50 -0.44
C PHE A 525 -3.53 -19.33 0.45
N GLU A 526 -2.74 -18.60 1.21
CA GLU A 526 -1.95 -19.00 2.36
C GLU A 526 -2.40 -18.09 3.53
N VAL A 527 -2.24 -18.57 4.76
CA VAL A 527 -2.63 -17.84 5.97
C VAL A 527 -1.38 -17.52 6.80
N ASP A 528 -1.23 -16.25 7.17
CA ASP A 528 -0.29 -15.81 8.19
C ASP A 528 -1.03 -15.33 9.45
N GLY A 529 -0.42 -15.57 10.61
CA GLY A 529 -0.99 -15.29 11.93
C GLY A 529 -1.41 -16.56 12.69
N PRO A 530 -2.18 -16.42 13.78
CA PRO A 530 -2.81 -15.18 14.25
C PRO A 530 -1.80 -14.18 14.82
N TYR A 531 -2.05 -12.88 14.61
CA TYR A 531 -1.24 -11.78 15.15
C TYR A 531 -1.80 -11.22 16.46
N LYS A 532 -0.95 -10.57 17.26
CA LYS A 532 -1.35 -9.93 18.52
C LYS A 532 -2.14 -8.66 18.29
N ALA A 533 -1.67 -7.79 17.40
CA ALA A 533 -2.26 -6.49 17.20
C ALA A 533 -2.09 -6.00 15.76
N MET A 534 -3.07 -5.24 15.29
CA MET A 534 -3.02 -4.47 14.06
C MET A 534 -3.57 -3.06 14.33
N ILE A 535 -2.78 -2.03 13.98
CA ILE A 535 -3.13 -0.62 14.16
C ILE A 535 -3.24 0.03 12.79
N LEU A 536 -4.43 0.51 12.44
CA LEU A 536 -4.74 1.13 11.16
C LEU A 536 -5.01 2.64 11.29
N LYS A 537 -4.45 3.41 10.37
CA LYS A 537 -4.57 4.87 10.34
C LYS A 537 -5.92 5.35 9.77
N ALA A 538 -6.46 6.44 10.29
CA ALA A 538 -7.62 7.12 9.72
C ALA A 538 -7.23 8.34 8.86
N SER A 539 -8.10 8.70 7.91
CA SER A 539 -8.05 9.99 7.21
C SER A 539 -8.66 11.11 8.05
N LYS A 540 -8.26 12.34 7.74
CA LYS A 540 -8.93 13.54 8.25
C LYS A 540 -10.15 13.93 7.44
N GLU A 541 -10.24 13.45 6.21
CA GLU A 541 -11.32 13.75 5.27
C GLU A 541 -12.42 12.69 5.41
N GLU A 542 -13.68 13.15 5.42
CA GLU A 542 -14.84 12.27 5.57
C GLU A 542 -14.96 11.31 4.37
N GLY A 543 -15.20 10.04 4.64
CA GLY A 543 -15.39 9.03 3.61
C GLY A 543 -14.11 8.61 2.86
N ILE A 544 -12.96 9.19 3.21
CA ILE A 544 -11.66 8.79 2.66
C ILE A 544 -10.97 7.85 3.66
N LEU A 545 -10.56 6.68 3.20
CA LEU A 545 -9.75 5.74 3.98
C LEU A 545 -8.33 5.71 3.42
N ILE A 546 -7.34 5.60 4.29
CA ILE A 546 -5.92 5.65 3.90
C ILE A 546 -5.43 4.21 3.73
N LYS A 547 -5.19 3.84 2.48
CA LYS A 547 -4.73 2.50 2.09
C LYS A 547 -3.26 2.30 2.48
N GLU A 548 -2.87 1.08 2.83
CA GLU A 548 -1.50 0.63 3.08
C GLU A 548 -0.78 1.35 4.24
N HIS A 549 -1.49 1.89 5.24
CA HIS A 549 -0.88 2.57 6.40
C HIS A 549 -1.22 1.88 7.72
N TYR A 550 -0.48 0.83 8.05
CA TYR A 550 -0.70 0.02 9.24
C TYR A 550 0.60 -0.45 9.92
N ALA A 551 0.45 -0.89 11.18
CA ALA A 551 1.47 -1.60 11.95
C ALA A 551 0.89 -2.91 12.48
N VAL A 552 1.65 -4.00 12.39
CA VAL A 552 1.25 -5.34 12.85
C VAL A 552 2.28 -5.86 13.85
N PHE A 553 1.81 -6.49 14.92
CA PHE A 553 2.63 -7.05 15.98
C PHE A 553 2.45 -8.56 16.11
N ASN A 554 3.56 -9.27 16.26
CA ASN A 554 3.59 -10.70 16.58
C ASN A 554 3.07 -10.96 18.00
N ASP A 555 2.80 -12.24 18.30
CA ASP A 555 2.31 -12.68 19.61
C ASP A 555 3.25 -12.32 20.77
N ASP A 556 4.57 -12.33 20.52
CA ASP A 556 5.61 -11.91 21.46
C ASP A 556 5.70 -10.39 21.67
N GLY A 557 4.91 -9.60 20.94
CA GLY A 557 4.91 -8.14 20.98
C GLY A 557 5.97 -7.48 20.10
N THR A 558 6.75 -8.26 19.34
CA THR A 558 7.67 -7.69 18.34
C THR A 558 6.91 -7.15 17.13
N LEU A 559 7.48 -6.13 16.49
CA LEU A 559 6.91 -5.56 15.27
C LEU A 559 7.08 -6.55 14.11
N ALA A 560 5.96 -7.03 13.56
CA ALA A 560 5.93 -7.99 12.47
C ALA A 560 6.03 -7.29 11.11
N GLU A 561 5.20 -6.27 10.90
CA GLU A 561 5.13 -5.52 9.65
C GLU A 561 4.80 -4.04 9.91
N LEU A 562 5.41 -3.17 9.11
CA LEU A 562 5.17 -1.73 9.14
C LEU A 562 5.05 -1.20 7.70
N LYS A 563 3.90 -0.61 7.36
CA LYS A 563 3.59 -0.17 6.00
C LYS A 563 3.31 1.34 5.92
N ASP A 564 4.07 2.03 5.07
CA ASP A 564 3.94 3.45 4.68
C ASP A 564 3.73 4.52 5.78
N LEU A 565 4.13 4.24 7.02
CA LEU A 565 4.10 5.21 8.12
C LEU A 565 5.20 6.28 8.00
N GLU A 566 5.01 7.41 8.68
CA GLU A 566 5.91 8.56 8.64
C GLU A 566 7.33 8.26 9.14
N ILE A 567 7.48 7.34 10.10
CA ILE A 567 8.78 6.84 10.60
C ILE A 567 9.65 6.23 9.49
N MET A 568 9.04 5.62 8.47
CA MET A 568 9.72 4.99 7.34
C MET A 568 10.09 5.98 6.22
N ARG A 569 9.52 7.19 6.24
CA ARG A 569 9.70 8.15 5.15
C ARG A 569 10.94 9.01 5.37
N GLY A 570 11.76 9.15 4.34
CA GLY A 570 12.93 10.02 4.35
C GLY A 570 12.48 11.46 4.47
N GLY A 571 13.15 12.23 5.34
CA GLY A 571 12.99 13.68 5.33
C GLY A 571 11.73 14.28 5.97
N GLN A 572 10.89 13.49 6.63
CA GLN A 572 9.82 14.04 7.46
C GLN A 572 10.35 14.70 8.73
N LEU A 573 9.54 15.60 9.30
CA LEU A 573 9.75 16.23 10.60
C LEU A 573 10.14 15.21 11.67
N LYS A 574 11.33 15.36 12.27
CA LYS A 574 11.88 14.41 13.25
C LYS A 574 10.95 14.20 14.45
N LEU A 575 10.36 15.28 14.97
CA LEU A 575 9.34 15.23 16.03
C LEU A 575 8.17 14.29 15.72
N ILE A 576 7.71 14.21 14.46
CA ILE A 576 6.62 13.29 14.09
C ILE A 576 7.10 11.84 14.09
N LYS A 577 8.34 11.59 13.63
CA LYS A 577 8.90 10.24 13.61
C LYS A 577 9.11 9.69 15.01
N ASP A 578 9.68 10.51 15.90
CA ASP A 578 9.95 10.13 17.28
C ASP A 578 8.64 9.97 18.05
N PHE A 579 7.68 10.87 17.84
CA PHE A 579 6.31 10.71 18.35
C PHE A 579 5.69 9.38 17.89
N GLU A 580 5.77 9.04 16.61
CA GLU A 580 5.18 7.82 16.07
C GLU A 580 5.88 6.56 16.59
N ALA A 581 7.20 6.57 16.73
CA ALA A 581 7.97 5.47 17.31
C ALA A 581 7.54 5.19 18.76
N ASP A 582 7.43 6.25 19.57
CA ASP A 582 7.00 6.20 20.96
C ASP A 582 5.53 5.75 21.06
N LEU A 583 4.67 6.23 20.16
CA LEU A 583 3.26 5.85 20.09
C LEU A 583 3.07 4.36 19.83
N LEU A 584 3.82 3.78 18.87
CA LEU A 584 3.71 2.38 18.46
C LEU A 584 3.97 1.42 19.61
N ASN A 585 4.95 1.73 20.47
CA ASN A 585 5.27 0.91 21.63
C ASN A 585 4.15 0.88 22.68
N ASN A 586 3.30 1.91 22.71
CA ASN A 586 2.27 2.06 23.74
C ASN A 586 0.91 1.47 23.35
N PHE A 587 0.67 1.12 22.08
CA PHE A 587 -0.59 0.47 21.66
C PHE A 587 -0.79 -0.94 22.23
N LEU A 588 0.26 -1.57 22.76
CA LEU A 588 0.19 -2.88 23.39
C LEU A 588 -0.14 -2.83 24.90
N HIS A 589 -0.30 -1.64 25.48
CA HIS A 589 -0.67 -1.46 26.89
C HIS A 589 -2.18 -1.35 27.08
N GLY A 590 -2.65 -1.54 28.32
CA GLY A 590 -4.06 -1.54 28.68
C GLY A 590 -4.75 -2.89 28.49
N SER A 591 -5.75 -3.15 29.33
CA SER A 591 -6.58 -4.37 29.35
C SER A 591 -7.94 -4.18 28.67
N THR A 592 -8.35 -2.92 28.47
CA THR A 592 -9.52 -2.55 27.64
C THR A 592 -9.11 -1.63 26.50
N LEU A 593 -10.01 -1.43 25.53
CA LEU A 593 -9.77 -0.51 24.42
C LEU A 593 -9.60 0.94 24.91
N GLU A 594 -10.37 1.35 25.91
CA GLU A 594 -10.28 2.65 26.56
C GLU A 594 -8.94 2.84 27.27
N GLU A 595 -8.47 1.84 28.02
CA GLU A 595 -7.16 1.88 28.67
C GLU A 595 -6.02 1.94 27.66
N CYS A 596 -6.12 1.18 26.57
CA CYS A 596 -5.18 1.25 25.44
C CYS A 596 -5.11 2.67 24.86
N TYR A 597 -6.26 3.27 24.55
CA TYR A 597 -6.31 4.65 24.05
C TYR A 597 -5.83 5.68 25.09
N SER A 598 -6.03 5.43 26.39
CA SER A 598 -5.56 6.29 27.48
C SER A 598 -4.03 6.27 27.62
N ALA A 599 -3.40 5.09 27.49
CA ALA A 599 -1.94 4.97 27.46
C ALA A 599 -1.33 5.75 26.28
N VAL A 600 -1.90 5.57 25.10
CA VAL A 600 -1.49 6.25 23.86
C VAL A 600 -1.77 7.77 23.93
N ALA A 601 -2.86 8.19 24.58
CA ALA A 601 -3.18 9.60 24.82
C ALA A 601 -2.22 10.26 25.81
N SER A 602 -1.72 9.54 26.82
CA SER A 602 -0.72 10.05 27.75
C SER A 602 0.57 10.44 27.02
N VAL A 603 1.00 9.60 26.06
CA VAL A 603 2.11 9.92 25.15
C VAL A 603 1.81 11.16 24.34
N ALA A 604 0.64 11.24 23.70
CA ALA A 604 0.24 12.40 22.90
C ALA A 604 0.24 13.71 23.70
N ASN A 605 -0.23 13.68 24.95
CA ASN A 605 -0.22 14.84 25.84
C ASN A 605 1.19 15.28 26.19
N ARG A 606 2.11 14.34 26.50
CA ARG A 606 3.52 14.65 26.75
C ARG A 606 4.18 15.37 25.56
N TRP A 607 3.92 14.91 24.34
CA TRP A 607 4.45 15.54 23.14
C TRP A 607 3.80 16.90 22.84
N LEU A 608 2.52 17.10 23.20
CA LEU A 608 1.86 18.40 23.12
C LEU A 608 2.44 19.40 24.16
N ASP A 609 2.79 18.94 25.36
CA ASP A 609 3.38 19.78 26.41
C ASP A 609 4.72 20.39 25.98
N ILE A 610 5.55 19.61 25.26
CA ILE A 610 6.80 20.09 24.67
C ILE A 610 6.55 21.28 23.75
N LEU A 611 5.52 21.22 22.90
CA LEU A 611 5.20 22.29 21.95
C LEU A 611 4.50 23.49 22.61
N GLU A 612 3.67 23.26 23.62
CA GLU A 612 2.96 24.33 24.34
C GLU A 612 3.89 25.13 25.26
N ASN A 613 4.84 24.46 25.92
CA ASN A 613 5.90 25.10 26.70
C ASN A 613 7.06 25.61 25.82
N GLN A 614 6.92 25.57 24.49
CA GLN A 614 7.90 26.06 23.52
C GLN A 614 9.30 25.46 23.72
N GLY A 615 9.38 24.19 24.13
CA GLY A 615 10.64 23.48 24.37
C GLY A 615 11.54 24.16 25.39
N LYS A 616 10.98 24.82 26.42
CA LYS A 616 11.75 25.54 27.45
C LYS A 616 12.74 24.64 28.19
N ASP A 617 12.37 23.39 28.44
CA ASP A 617 13.18 22.42 29.20
C ASP A 617 14.10 21.56 28.32
N ILE A 618 14.16 21.85 27.01
CA ILE A 618 14.97 21.14 26.02
C ILE A 618 16.13 22.04 25.59
N ALA A 619 17.34 21.50 25.44
CA ALA A 619 18.48 22.25 24.94
C ALA A 619 18.27 22.72 23.49
N ASP A 620 18.85 23.86 23.11
CA ASP A 620 18.62 24.46 21.78
C ASP A 620 19.05 23.55 20.62
N SER A 621 20.14 22.79 20.79
CA SER A 621 20.61 21.80 19.81
C SER A 621 19.60 20.65 19.62
N GLU A 622 19.10 20.08 20.72
CA GLU A 622 18.11 19.01 20.69
C GLU A 622 16.74 19.50 20.17
N LEU A 623 16.37 20.73 20.52
CA LEU A 623 15.14 21.35 20.03
C LEU A 623 15.19 21.53 18.50
N LEU A 624 16.30 22.04 17.96
CA LEU A 624 16.49 22.20 16.52
C LEU A 624 16.36 20.87 15.79
N ASP A 625 16.91 19.80 16.37
CA ASP A 625 16.76 18.45 15.85
C ASP A 625 15.29 18.04 15.74
N TYR A 626 14.51 18.13 16.82
CA TYR A 626 13.09 17.74 16.81
C TYR A 626 12.27 18.53 15.79
N ILE A 627 12.46 19.85 15.72
CA ILE A 627 11.63 20.73 14.88
C ILE A 627 12.16 20.88 13.44
N SER A 628 13.31 20.29 13.13
CA SER A 628 13.86 20.32 11.78
C SER A 628 13.16 19.34 10.84
N GLU A 629 12.99 19.77 9.61
CA GLU A 629 12.54 18.96 8.49
C GLU A 629 13.65 18.95 7.44
N SER A 630 13.92 17.79 6.83
CA SER A 630 15.05 17.61 5.92
C SER A 630 14.53 17.13 4.58
N ILE A 631 14.70 17.88 3.50
CA ILE A 631 14.20 17.47 2.18
C ILE A 631 15.33 17.53 1.17
N THR A 632 15.60 16.41 0.50
CA THR A 632 16.58 16.34 -0.58
C THR A 632 15.98 16.81 -1.89
N LEU A 633 16.59 17.81 -2.53
CA LEU A 633 16.20 18.26 -3.87
C LEU A 633 16.68 17.26 -4.92
N SER A 634 15.74 16.69 -5.69
CA SER A 634 16.04 15.74 -6.78
C SER A 634 16.72 16.39 -7.98
N THR A 635 16.49 17.68 -8.19
CA THR A 635 17.01 18.49 -9.29
C THR A 635 17.87 19.64 -8.76
N SER A 636 18.65 20.26 -9.63
CA SER A 636 19.45 21.43 -9.23
C SER A 636 18.54 22.61 -8.91
N LEU A 637 19.05 23.62 -8.19
CA LEU A 637 18.27 24.82 -7.91
C LEU A 637 17.91 25.60 -9.19
N ALA A 638 18.76 25.54 -10.22
CA ALA A 638 18.51 26.19 -11.51
C ALA A 638 17.32 25.54 -12.24
N ASP A 639 17.24 24.21 -12.22
CA ASP A 639 16.17 23.45 -12.88
C ASP A 639 14.80 23.62 -12.21
N CYS A 640 14.78 24.01 -10.92
CA CYS A 640 13.54 24.24 -10.17
C CYS A 640 12.76 25.49 -10.64
N GLY A 641 13.39 26.42 -11.35
CA GLY A 641 12.75 27.62 -11.91
C GLY A 641 11.94 28.43 -10.89
N GLU A 642 10.66 28.67 -11.20
CA GLU A 642 9.70 29.42 -10.36
C GLU A 642 8.97 28.57 -9.30
N GLN A 643 9.28 27.27 -9.17
CA GLN A 643 8.58 26.42 -8.20
C GLN A 643 8.77 26.94 -6.76
N LYS A 644 7.66 27.07 -6.03
CA LYS A 644 7.65 27.51 -4.64
C LYS A 644 7.51 26.30 -3.71
N SER A 645 8.58 25.95 -3.00
CA SER A 645 8.57 24.93 -1.95
C SER A 645 9.50 25.35 -0.80
N CYS A 646 9.30 24.78 0.39
CA CYS A 646 10.20 25.04 1.52
C CYS A 646 11.65 24.68 1.18
N ALA A 647 11.88 23.56 0.49
CA ALA A 647 13.21 23.13 0.07
C ALA A 647 13.86 24.12 -0.90
N VAL A 648 13.12 24.62 -1.89
CA VAL A 648 13.62 25.65 -2.83
C VAL A 648 13.97 26.95 -2.11
N THR A 649 13.13 27.40 -1.17
CA THR A 649 13.42 28.60 -0.36
C THR A 649 14.66 28.39 0.51
N THR A 650 14.79 27.24 1.15
CA THR A 650 15.96 26.87 1.95
C THR A 650 17.23 26.86 1.08
N ALA A 651 17.20 26.26 -0.11
CA ALA A 651 18.32 26.28 -1.04
C ALA A 651 18.69 27.70 -1.49
N LYS A 652 17.71 28.54 -1.82
CA LYS A 652 17.96 29.97 -2.14
C LYS A 652 18.62 30.70 -0.97
N ARG A 653 18.17 30.45 0.26
CA ARG A 653 18.74 31.05 1.47
C ARG A 653 20.15 30.52 1.78
N LEU A 654 20.40 29.22 1.57
CA LEU A 654 21.73 28.62 1.68
C LEU A 654 22.69 29.21 0.65
N ARG A 655 22.24 29.41 -0.60
CA ARG A 655 23.03 30.11 -1.63
C ARG A 655 23.39 31.52 -1.20
N ASP A 656 22.41 32.28 -0.71
CA ASP A 656 22.63 33.66 -0.26
C ASP A 656 23.56 33.75 0.97
N PHE A 657 23.63 32.70 1.79
CA PHE A 657 24.39 32.64 3.04
C PHE A 657 25.79 32.02 2.87
N LEU A 658 25.91 30.87 2.19
CA LEU A 658 27.14 30.09 2.01
C LEU A 658 27.76 30.22 0.60
N GLY A 659 27.06 30.86 -0.34
CA GLY A 659 27.52 31.10 -1.72
C GLY A 659 27.02 30.10 -2.76
N ASP A 660 27.27 30.42 -4.03
CA ASP A 660 26.74 29.68 -5.19
C ASP A 660 27.24 28.24 -5.30
N ALA A 661 28.43 27.93 -4.77
CA ALA A 661 29.00 26.58 -4.84
C ALA A 661 28.12 25.52 -4.16
N MET A 662 27.37 25.89 -3.11
CA MET A 662 26.55 24.94 -2.33
C MET A 662 25.31 24.41 -3.05
N VAL A 663 24.87 25.07 -4.13
CA VAL A 663 23.58 24.76 -4.79
C VAL A 663 23.73 24.33 -6.26
N LYS A 664 24.96 24.10 -6.71
CA LYS A 664 25.26 23.70 -8.10
C LYS A 664 24.80 22.27 -8.39
N ASP A 665 25.06 21.36 -7.46
CA ASP A 665 24.84 19.93 -7.67
C ASP A 665 23.42 19.50 -7.30
N LYS A 666 22.98 18.40 -7.94
CA LYS A 666 21.71 17.73 -7.61
C LYS A 666 21.85 17.00 -6.28
N GLY A 667 20.75 16.82 -5.54
CA GLY A 667 20.76 16.07 -4.28
C GLY A 667 21.05 16.91 -3.04
N LEU A 668 20.92 18.23 -3.10
CA LEU A 668 21.10 19.10 -1.93
C LEU A 668 20.10 18.75 -0.83
N CYS A 669 20.62 18.39 0.35
CA CYS A 669 19.84 18.17 1.56
C CYS A 669 19.46 19.51 2.19
N CYS A 670 18.20 19.91 2.05
CA CYS A 670 17.68 21.15 2.62
C CYS A 670 17.08 20.87 4.01
N GLN A 671 17.87 21.09 5.06
CA GLN A 671 17.38 21.04 6.44
C GLN A 671 16.91 22.42 6.91
N TYR A 672 15.66 22.52 7.35
CA TYR A 672 15.06 23.81 7.70
C TYR A 672 14.07 23.73 8.87
N ILE A 673 13.79 24.90 9.45
CA ILE A 673 12.68 25.15 10.36
C ILE A 673 11.71 26.16 9.76
N VAL A 674 10.47 26.20 10.25
CA VAL A 674 9.46 27.18 9.81
C VAL A 674 9.38 28.33 10.81
N ALA A 675 9.65 29.54 10.34
CA ALA A 675 9.61 30.75 11.15
C ALA A 675 8.19 31.33 11.28
N CYS A 676 7.86 31.98 12.40
CA CYS A 676 6.56 32.63 12.63
C CYS A 676 6.38 33.93 11.81
N GLU A 677 7.48 34.60 11.47
CA GLU A 677 7.50 35.83 10.68
C GLU A 677 8.06 35.57 9.26
N PRO A 678 7.62 36.33 8.24
CA PRO A 678 6.61 37.40 8.31
C PRO A 678 5.18 36.84 8.37
N LYS A 679 4.36 37.34 9.30
CA LYS A 679 2.95 36.93 9.42
C LYS A 679 2.17 37.15 8.12
N GLY A 680 1.26 36.24 7.82
CA GLY A 680 0.43 36.28 6.61
C GLY A 680 1.12 35.75 5.34
N THR A 681 2.42 35.43 5.37
CA THR A 681 3.10 34.82 4.22
C THR A 681 2.93 33.29 4.18
N PRO A 682 2.94 32.68 2.98
CA PRO A 682 2.87 31.22 2.83
C PRO A 682 4.01 30.50 3.59
N ILE A 683 3.74 29.29 4.07
CA ILE A 683 4.73 28.46 4.81
C ILE A 683 6.03 28.29 3.99
N THR A 684 5.91 28.13 2.67
CA THR A 684 7.03 27.95 1.74
C THR A 684 8.03 29.10 1.78
N GLU A 685 7.60 30.32 2.10
CA GLU A 685 8.48 31.51 2.15
C GLU A 685 9.11 31.72 3.54
N ARG A 686 8.67 30.97 4.56
CA ARG A 686 9.11 31.09 5.96
C ARG A 686 10.14 30.04 6.37
N ALA A 687 10.61 29.21 5.45
CA ALA A 687 11.59 28.16 5.71
C ALA A 687 13.01 28.72 5.95
N ILE A 688 13.58 28.53 7.14
CA ILE A 688 14.91 28.99 7.53
C ILE A 688 15.88 27.80 7.60
N PRO A 689 17.04 27.85 6.91
CA PRO A 689 18.04 26.79 6.98
C PRO A 689 18.58 26.62 8.41
N VAL A 690 18.65 25.38 8.91
CA VAL A 690 19.19 25.11 10.26
C VAL A 690 20.65 25.52 10.40
N ALA A 691 21.42 25.47 9.30
CA ALA A 691 22.82 25.85 9.26
C ALA A 691 23.09 27.26 9.81
N ILE A 692 22.13 28.20 9.74
CA ILE A 692 22.32 29.57 10.24
C ILE A 692 22.56 29.64 11.75
N PHE A 693 22.00 28.69 12.52
CA PHE A 693 22.11 28.63 13.97
C PHE A 693 23.44 28.06 14.46
N LYS A 694 24.24 27.47 13.55
CA LYS A 694 25.60 26.99 13.84
C LYS A 694 26.67 28.07 13.58
N THR A 695 26.29 29.26 13.14
CA THR A 695 27.21 30.34 12.72
C THR A 695 27.49 31.34 13.85
N ASN A 696 28.43 32.26 13.60
CA ASN A 696 28.67 33.39 14.48
C ASN A 696 27.39 34.22 14.70
N THR A 697 27.17 34.66 15.95
CA THR A 697 25.93 35.33 16.37
C THR A 697 25.58 36.57 15.54
N GLU A 698 26.57 37.34 15.10
CA GLU A 698 26.37 38.55 14.27
C GLU A 698 25.82 38.19 12.87
N ASN A 699 26.40 37.18 12.21
CA ASN A 699 25.93 36.71 10.91
C ASN A 699 24.53 36.09 11.02
N MET A 700 24.30 35.29 12.06
CA MET A 700 22.98 34.73 12.34
C MET A 700 21.93 35.85 12.46
N LYS A 701 22.17 36.87 13.29
CA LYS A 701 21.24 37.99 13.47
C LYS A 701 20.98 38.75 12.17
N LEU A 702 22.02 39.00 11.37
CA LEU A 702 21.90 39.71 10.09
C LEU A 702 20.95 38.99 9.11
N PHE A 703 21.16 37.70 8.88
CA PHE A 703 20.33 36.92 7.95
C PHE A 703 18.93 36.65 8.51
N ILE A 704 18.79 36.40 9.81
CA ILE A 704 17.47 36.23 10.44
C ILE A 704 16.64 37.51 10.32
N LYS A 705 17.22 38.69 10.57
CA LYS A 705 16.54 39.99 10.36
C LYS A 705 16.10 40.16 8.90
N LYS A 706 16.98 39.82 7.94
CA LYS A 706 16.69 39.88 6.49
C LYS A 706 15.53 38.94 6.11
N TRP A 707 15.58 37.68 6.52
CA TRP A 707 14.62 36.66 6.11
C TRP A 707 13.27 36.76 6.82
N CYS A 708 13.27 37.13 8.10
CA CYS A 708 12.04 37.30 8.89
C CYS A 708 11.45 38.71 8.76
N LYS A 709 12.16 39.66 8.14
CA LYS A 709 11.79 41.09 8.03
C LYS A 709 11.55 41.75 9.39
N ILE A 710 12.42 41.47 10.36
CA ILE A 710 12.34 41.97 11.75
C ILE A 710 13.42 43.02 11.98
N SER A 711 13.08 44.12 12.68
CA SER A 711 14.01 45.22 13.01
C SER A 711 14.62 45.14 14.41
N SER A 712 14.03 44.39 15.35
CA SER A 712 14.48 44.28 16.75
C SER A 712 15.39 43.08 17.00
N ASP A 713 16.47 43.29 17.76
CA ASP A 713 17.40 42.23 18.21
C ASP A 713 16.80 41.25 19.25
N SER A 714 15.74 41.65 19.95
CA SER A 714 15.09 40.85 21.00
C SER A 714 14.38 39.59 20.49
N LYS A 715 14.18 39.45 19.17
CA LYS A 715 13.48 38.32 18.51
C LYS A 715 14.41 37.39 17.72
N THR A 716 15.67 37.26 18.17
CA THR A 716 16.68 36.47 17.45
C THR A 716 16.97 35.11 18.09
N SER A 717 16.30 34.76 19.19
CA SER A 717 16.39 33.43 19.80
C SER A 717 15.57 32.41 18.99
N ILE A 718 16.03 31.16 18.93
CA ILE A 718 15.38 30.07 18.18
C ILE A 718 13.89 29.98 18.55
N ARG A 719 13.55 29.96 19.85
CA ARG A 719 12.16 29.86 20.34
C ARG A 719 11.28 31.04 19.92
N SER A 720 11.85 32.23 19.74
CA SER A 720 11.11 33.40 19.24
C SER A 720 10.89 33.39 17.73
N ILE A 721 11.77 32.70 16.99
CA ILE A 721 11.71 32.58 15.52
C ILE A 721 10.71 31.51 15.11
N VAL A 722 10.66 30.38 15.81
CA VAL A 722 9.87 29.19 15.46
C VAL A 722 8.36 29.47 15.42
N ASP A 723 7.68 28.98 14.39
CA ASP A 723 6.21 28.95 14.33
C ASP A 723 5.65 27.75 15.10
N TRP A 724 5.55 27.86 16.42
CA TRP A 724 4.98 26.82 17.29
C TRP A 724 3.57 26.39 16.86
N SER A 725 2.77 27.30 16.28
CA SER A 725 1.42 26.99 15.81
C SER A 725 1.42 26.06 14.60
N TYR A 726 2.44 26.17 13.72
CA TYR A 726 2.63 25.26 12.59
C TYR A 726 2.95 23.84 13.09
N TYR A 727 3.94 23.71 13.98
CA TYR A 727 4.34 22.40 14.52
C TYR A 727 3.23 21.76 15.35
N LYS A 728 2.53 22.53 16.20
CA LYS A 728 1.35 22.06 16.93
C LYS A 728 0.27 21.54 15.99
N ARG A 729 -0.06 22.27 14.92
CA ARG A 729 -1.04 21.80 13.93
C ARG A 729 -0.62 20.50 13.24
N ARG A 730 0.67 20.33 12.93
CA ARG A 730 1.19 19.09 12.35
C ARG A 730 1.08 17.91 13.32
N LEU A 731 1.46 18.09 14.58
CA LEU A 731 1.32 17.05 15.60
C LEU A 731 -0.15 16.72 15.87
N CYS A 732 -1.02 17.73 16.03
CA CYS A 732 -2.47 17.53 16.18
C CYS A 732 -3.07 16.76 14.99
N SER A 733 -2.60 17.03 13.77
CA SER A 733 -3.01 16.28 12.57
C SER A 733 -2.64 14.80 12.68
N MET A 734 -1.47 14.47 13.24
CA MET A 734 -1.07 13.09 13.48
C MET A 734 -1.89 12.42 14.58
N ILE A 735 -2.08 13.11 15.71
CA ILE A 735 -2.93 12.67 16.82
C ILE A 735 -4.34 12.36 16.34
N GLN A 736 -4.91 13.21 15.46
CA GLN A 736 -6.21 12.96 14.85
C GLN A 736 -6.23 11.66 14.03
N LYS A 737 -5.26 11.47 13.14
CA LYS A 737 -5.19 10.30 12.25
C LYS A 737 -4.90 8.98 12.97
N ARG A 738 -4.17 9.02 14.09
CA ARG A 738 -3.68 7.84 14.82
C ARG A 738 -4.50 7.48 16.06
N ILE A 739 -5.08 8.49 16.71
CA ILE A 739 -5.68 8.33 18.04
C ILE A 739 -7.15 8.72 17.99
N THR A 740 -7.45 10.01 17.77
CA THR A 740 -8.80 10.51 18.08
C THR A 740 -9.85 10.08 17.06
N ILE A 741 -9.54 10.08 15.75
CA ILE A 741 -10.49 9.61 14.73
C ILE A 741 -10.69 8.09 14.85
N PRO A 742 -9.64 7.25 14.94
CA PRO A 742 -9.81 5.81 15.17
C PRO A 742 -10.61 5.49 16.45
N ALA A 743 -10.31 6.17 17.57
CA ALA A 743 -11.04 6.00 18.83
C ALA A 743 -12.55 6.26 18.65
N ALA A 744 -12.91 7.38 18.03
CA ALA A 744 -14.31 7.71 17.76
C ALA A 744 -14.98 6.71 16.81
N MET A 745 -14.25 6.19 15.81
CA MET A 745 -14.77 5.14 14.90
C MET A 745 -15.02 3.82 15.64
N GLN A 746 -14.22 3.52 16.66
CA GLN A 746 -14.41 2.37 17.56
C GLN A 746 -15.30 2.67 18.77
N LYS A 747 -16.01 3.81 18.78
CA LYS A 747 -16.96 4.24 19.82
C LYS A 747 -16.31 4.54 21.18
N VAL A 748 -15.03 4.87 21.21
CA VAL A 748 -14.33 5.39 22.38
C VAL A 748 -14.39 6.92 22.38
N ALA A 749 -14.69 7.53 23.53
CA ALA A 749 -14.69 8.98 23.69
C ALA A 749 -13.30 9.58 23.38
N ASN A 750 -13.25 10.85 22.98
CA ASN A 750 -11.98 11.49 22.58
C ASN A 750 -10.92 11.38 23.69
N PRO A 751 -9.87 10.55 23.53
CA PRO A 751 -8.92 10.31 24.61
C PRO A 751 -7.91 11.47 24.75
N VAL A 752 -7.84 12.38 23.78
CA VAL A 752 -7.01 13.59 23.83
C VAL A 752 -7.90 14.83 23.65
N PRO A 753 -8.61 15.30 24.70
CA PRO A 753 -9.54 16.43 24.60
C PRO A 753 -8.93 17.73 24.09
N ARG A 754 -7.61 17.93 24.30
CA ARG A 754 -6.83 19.07 23.77
C ARG A 754 -6.82 19.14 22.24
N VAL A 755 -7.09 18.01 21.57
CA VAL A 755 -7.14 17.92 20.11
C VAL A 755 -8.58 17.59 19.70
N PRO A 756 -9.37 18.59 19.27
CA PRO A 756 -10.76 18.35 18.88
C PRO A 756 -10.84 17.52 17.60
N HIS A 757 -11.95 16.81 17.43
CA HIS A 757 -12.25 16.10 16.19
C HIS A 757 -12.45 17.08 15.01
N PRO A 758 -12.23 16.62 13.76
CA PRO A 758 -12.70 17.33 12.58
C PRO A 758 -14.21 17.61 12.67
N SER A 759 -14.66 18.71 12.05
CA SER A 759 -16.05 19.17 12.13
C SER A 759 -17.08 18.13 11.69
N TRP A 760 -16.78 17.34 10.65
CA TRP A 760 -17.66 16.26 10.17
C TRP A 760 -17.83 15.15 11.21
N LEU A 761 -16.74 14.77 11.89
CA LEU A 761 -16.76 13.71 12.88
C LEU A 761 -17.48 14.16 14.16
N LEU A 762 -17.27 15.41 14.56
CA LEU A 762 -17.98 15.99 15.71
C LEU A 762 -19.50 15.98 15.50
N LYS A 763 -19.98 16.38 14.31
CA LYS A 763 -21.40 16.29 13.96
C LYS A 763 -21.93 14.86 14.11
N ARG A 764 -21.19 13.89 13.57
CA ARG A 764 -21.58 12.46 13.60
C ARG A 764 -21.60 11.87 15.01
N VAL A 765 -20.67 12.28 15.88
CA VAL A 765 -20.65 11.87 17.30
C VAL A 765 -21.85 12.47 18.02
N ASN A 766 -22.11 13.78 17.85
CA ASN A 766 -23.23 14.47 18.48
C ASN A 766 -24.59 13.89 18.04
N GLU A 767 -24.78 13.61 16.75
CA GLU A 767 -26.01 12.98 16.23
C GLU A 767 -26.26 11.60 16.84
N LYS A 768 -25.21 10.82 17.12
CA LYS A 768 -25.33 9.53 17.78
C LYS A 768 -25.67 9.68 19.26
N GLU A 769 -25.04 10.61 19.95
CA GLU A 769 -25.34 10.91 21.36
C GLU A 769 -26.75 11.49 21.54
N GLU A 770 -27.22 12.33 20.61
CA GLU A 770 -28.59 12.81 20.58
C GLU A 770 -29.59 11.67 20.37
N LYS A 771 -29.36 10.78 19.40
CA LYS A 771 -30.19 9.59 19.20
C LYS A 771 -30.22 8.69 20.43
N PHE A 772 -29.08 8.48 21.09
CA PHE A 772 -29.01 7.69 22.31
C PHE A 772 -29.76 8.34 23.47
N ARG A 773 -29.61 9.67 23.66
CA ARG A 773 -30.37 10.45 24.66
C ARG A 773 -31.87 10.45 24.40
N SER A 774 -32.29 10.60 23.15
CA SER A 774 -33.71 10.49 22.76
C SER A 774 -34.27 9.10 23.03
N HIS A 775 -33.52 8.03 22.74
CA HIS A 775 -33.95 6.66 23.04
C HIS A 775 -33.99 6.36 24.54
N GLN A 776 -33.07 6.92 25.33
CA GLN A 776 -33.14 6.86 26.79
C GLN A 776 -34.36 7.62 27.33
N GLN A 777 -34.66 8.81 26.83
CA GLN A 777 -35.87 9.55 27.19
C GLN A 777 -37.15 8.81 26.79
N GLU A 778 -37.20 8.16 25.63
CA GLU A 778 -38.34 7.32 25.23
C GLU A 778 -38.54 6.10 26.15
N LEU A 779 -37.45 5.47 26.61
CA LEU A 779 -37.49 4.38 27.58
C LEU A 779 -37.87 4.85 29.00
N GLU A 780 -37.42 6.04 29.40
CA GLU A 780 -37.81 6.70 30.65
C GLU A 780 -39.27 7.15 30.63
N ASP A 781 -39.78 7.65 29.50
CA ASP A 781 -41.19 8.02 29.32
C ASP A 781 -42.11 6.78 29.28
N MET A 782 -41.65 5.67 28.70
CA MET A 782 -42.35 4.38 28.71
C MET A 782 -42.39 3.73 30.10
N SER A 783 -41.32 3.86 30.89
CA SER A 783 -41.27 3.38 32.27
C SER A 783 -42.00 4.32 33.25
N GLY A 784 -42.03 5.63 32.98
CA GLY A 784 -42.85 6.61 33.68
C GLY A 784 -44.35 6.40 33.47
N SER A 785 -44.75 5.95 32.28
CA SER A 785 -46.14 5.58 31.92
C SER A 785 -46.67 4.40 32.75
N MET A 786 -45.84 3.45 33.15
CA MET A 786 -46.25 2.31 33.99
C MET A 786 -46.41 2.62 35.49
N SER A 787 -46.13 3.86 35.92
CA SER A 787 -46.21 4.27 37.34
C SER A 787 -47.35 5.24 37.65
N ARG A 788 -48.26 5.52 36.70
CA ARG A 788 -49.39 6.43 36.89
C ARG A 788 -50.79 5.80 37.04
N ASP A 789 -50.88 4.47 37.11
CA ASP A 789 -52.16 3.75 37.32
C ASP A 789 -52.31 3.13 38.72
N ASN A 790 -51.77 3.76 39.76
CA ASN A 790 -52.13 3.39 41.14
C ASN A 790 -51.96 4.56 42.11
N LYS A 791 -52.99 5.41 42.20
CA LYS A 791 -53.48 6.08 43.43
C LYS A 791 -54.58 7.09 43.09
N SER A 792 -55.84 6.68 43.27
CA SER A 792 -56.97 7.58 43.48
C SER A 792 -57.97 6.97 44.46
N ALA A 793 -57.86 7.36 45.73
CA ALA A 793 -58.97 7.42 46.69
C ALA A 793 -58.53 8.27 47.90
N GLY A 794 -59.13 9.44 48.04
CA GLY A 794 -58.86 10.37 49.15
C GLY A 794 -59.06 11.81 48.71
N ALA A 795 -60.31 12.25 48.73
CA ALA A 795 -60.68 13.65 48.56
C ALA A 795 -60.10 14.48 49.72
N ASP A 796 -59.67 15.71 49.42
CA ASP A 796 -59.89 16.81 50.36
C ASP A 796 -60.02 18.14 49.65
N ILE A 797 -60.94 18.93 50.19
CA ILE A 797 -61.48 20.21 49.71
C ILE A 797 -60.77 21.34 50.48
N GLU A 798 -60.70 22.52 49.86
CA GLU A 798 -60.14 23.80 50.36
C GLU A 798 -58.66 24.09 50.03
N ASP A 799 -58.41 24.99 49.08
CA ASP A 799 -57.83 26.30 49.44
C ASP A 799 -57.97 27.33 48.29
N MET A 800 -58.50 28.50 48.63
CA MET A 800 -58.66 29.68 47.79
C MET A 800 -57.60 30.72 48.17
N GLY A 801 -56.75 31.20 47.25
CA GLY A 801 -55.98 32.41 47.59
C GLY A 801 -54.84 32.89 46.69
N LYS A 802 -55.20 33.65 45.66
CA LYS A 802 -54.56 34.91 45.19
C LYS A 802 -53.02 35.07 45.10
N ALA A 803 -52.59 35.28 43.83
CA ALA A 803 -51.94 36.49 43.27
C ALA A 803 -50.42 36.48 42.97
N GLY A 804 -50.07 36.73 41.69
CA GLY A 804 -48.81 37.41 41.29
C GLY A 804 -48.23 37.13 39.89
N LYS A 805 -48.86 37.69 38.82
CA LYS A 805 -48.39 38.17 37.46
C LYS A 805 -46.98 37.79 36.93
N SER A 806 -46.67 37.59 35.63
CA SER A 806 -47.24 37.86 34.28
C SER A 806 -46.45 37.00 33.25
N TYR A 807 -46.95 36.57 32.08
CA TYR A 807 -46.84 37.26 30.78
C TYR A 807 -47.68 36.55 29.67
N VAL A 808 -48.45 37.37 28.92
CA VAL A 808 -48.82 37.40 27.48
C VAL A 808 -49.13 36.09 26.71
N ILE A 809 -50.39 35.95 26.25
CA ILE A 809 -50.85 35.06 25.16
C ILE A 809 -51.75 35.86 24.20
N ALA A 810 -51.53 35.70 22.89
CA ALA A 810 -52.52 35.88 21.82
C ALA A 810 -52.06 35.10 20.55
N PRO A 811 -52.89 34.86 19.52
CA PRO A 811 -53.83 33.73 19.46
C PRO A 811 -53.56 32.79 18.26
N ARG A 812 -54.11 31.56 18.34
CA ARG A 812 -54.18 30.59 17.21
C ARG A 812 -55.10 31.12 16.09
N PRO A 813 -54.92 30.68 14.83
CA PRO A 813 -55.92 29.76 14.27
C PRO A 813 -55.45 28.76 13.18
N ILE A 814 -56.16 27.61 13.19
CA ILE A 814 -56.84 26.90 12.08
C ILE A 814 -56.03 26.37 10.88
N VAL A 815 -56.20 25.06 10.68
CA VAL A 815 -55.78 24.22 9.56
C VAL A 815 -56.64 24.47 8.32
N HIS A 816 -55.99 24.60 7.16
CA HIS A 816 -56.59 24.25 5.86
C HIS A 816 -55.58 23.44 5.03
N SER A 817 -55.97 22.22 4.71
CA SER A 817 -55.41 21.34 3.68
C SER A 817 -55.92 21.74 2.29
N HIS A 818 -55.07 21.67 1.25
CA HIS A 818 -55.28 21.37 -0.19
C HIS A 818 -53.81 21.28 -0.74
N GLY A 819 -53.29 20.31 -1.49
CA GLY A 819 -53.81 19.34 -2.46
C GLY A 819 -53.05 19.53 -3.79
N VAL A 820 -52.41 18.46 -4.32
CA VAL A 820 -52.16 18.12 -5.76
C VAL A 820 -50.80 17.40 -6.01
N ASN A 821 -50.90 16.07 -6.23
CA ASN A 821 -50.37 15.20 -7.34
C ASN A 821 -49.02 15.50 -8.03
N LYS A 822 -48.23 14.59 -8.61
CA LYS A 822 -48.17 13.11 -8.84
C LYS A 822 -46.84 12.85 -9.59
N ARG A 823 -46.14 11.72 -9.35
CA ARG A 823 -45.39 10.90 -10.35
C ARG A 823 -44.77 9.69 -9.61
N VAL A 824 -45.49 8.58 -9.53
CA VAL A 824 -45.39 7.37 -10.40
C VAL A 824 -44.03 6.67 -10.28
N GLU A 825 -44.00 5.70 -9.37
CA GLU A 825 -43.09 4.56 -9.35
C GLU A 825 -43.40 3.61 -10.52
N ARG A 826 -42.36 3.04 -11.14
CA ARG A 826 -42.45 1.79 -11.89
C ARG A 826 -41.23 0.93 -11.58
N THR A 827 -41.51 -0.17 -10.90
CA THR A 827 -40.80 -1.45 -10.89
C THR A 827 -40.42 -1.90 -12.31
N PHE A 828 -39.27 -2.57 -12.45
CA PHE A 828 -39.01 -3.45 -13.58
C PHE A 828 -38.40 -4.78 -13.11
N GLN A 829 -39.12 -5.84 -13.50
CA GLN A 829 -38.86 -7.26 -13.35
C GLN A 829 -37.79 -7.76 -14.33
N GLU A 830 -37.20 -8.88 -13.94
CA GLU A 830 -36.48 -9.85 -14.76
C GLU A 830 -37.27 -10.29 -16.01
N ILE A 831 -36.59 -10.41 -17.15
CA ILE A 831 -37.01 -11.25 -18.28
C ILE A 831 -35.78 -11.94 -18.86
N SER A 832 -35.74 -13.27 -18.73
CA SER A 832 -34.98 -14.18 -19.58
C SER A 832 -35.58 -14.19 -20.99
N LEU A 833 -34.78 -14.47 -22.04
CA LEU A 833 -35.23 -15.31 -23.15
C LEU A 833 -34.07 -15.69 -24.08
N ASP A 834 -33.97 -17.00 -24.29
CA ASP A 834 -33.29 -17.68 -25.39
C ASP A 834 -33.76 -17.18 -26.76
N ARG A 835 -32.79 -16.98 -27.66
CA ARG A 835 -32.79 -17.55 -29.01
C ARG A 835 -31.41 -17.47 -29.66
#